data_AF-A0A7W7XGA4-F1
#
_entry.id   AF-A0A7W7XGA4-F1
#
_cell.length_a   1.000
_cell.length_b   1.000
_cell.length_c   1.000
_cell.angle_alpha   90.00
_cell.angle_beta   90.00
_cell.angle_gamma   90.00
#
_symmetry.space_group_name_H-M   'P 1'
#
loop_
_entity.id
_entity.type
_entity.pdbx_description
1 polymer ?
#
loop_
_entity_poly.entity_id
_entity_poly.type
_entity_poly.pdbx_seq_one_letter_code
_entity_poly.pdbx_strand_id
1 'polypeptide(L)'
;MTAFSTTPAESPSGARPPRKGPDTLPEPLFGLCRADRYEAQKRFWQQLTQQWRTEVVVSLEQVRAVIDTQTSASQRIREEILDAVHAAVDPRAIPVADIGVLKAQWADAADASRIGARDGTPRTWSCTVAPAHGTWLAPPKDRTRADRPSMCPKCSGAAPRPGELPAPERSVAAIPALAGELHPTSGPAEAISYGSNIPAIWWHQVPAVAPGSGEWYLATHIWEQTPKSRTSLRLKGGKPAGINGCPVCNSDQADASNNLAAWYPELAEQWVSAPNGRTAYDTPVGSKIEVTWRCIADDEHRDWPAPPNRRTAKALRSGCAMCSKNVSAKAMALFHELRTHLPDLELEAPVLLAPVAGKRYRGERVDMRDEALQLVVEFDGWKTHGPTGWRDRSESDRIKTQRLTDAGETVIRVREDLDPIGKHDVVVGAGWSAWKVAVTVLKRIEQLGLHPLPGLAAYTALGTEAASADTEKALLGERYQPRKFPKPEKAAAGPRKLKESPPHPDSWLTPVGPPYANPKKRAGALRDYRCRCGNLVTGVRQAEVARGVPKSCGRCAGADSRSIERERTDRELTQAARRWAREQGIEVKTNGALDAQVLASYQLDAAGLTTHLGPDKLIPQAVVKKWAVEQLIGLNARDRIPRQVWLDYAAILVGQRTDPASG
;
A
#
# COMPACT_ATOMS: atom_id res chain seq x y z
N MET A 1 -0.93 -28.31 18.43
CA MET A 1 -1.82 -27.73 19.44
C MET A 1 -3.19 -27.59 18.81
N THR A 2 -4.17 -28.26 19.43
CA THR A 2 -5.62 -28.34 19.17
C THR A 2 -6.17 -27.72 17.89
N ALA A 3 -6.66 -28.60 17.00
CA ALA A 3 -7.56 -28.26 15.91
C ALA A 3 -8.74 -27.45 16.45
N PHE A 4 -8.86 -26.20 16.02
CA PHE A 4 -10.08 -25.44 16.17
C PHE A 4 -11.11 -26.05 15.23
N SER A 5 -11.82 -27.06 15.74
CA SER A 5 -13.16 -27.38 15.27
C SER A 5 -14.03 -26.19 15.68
N THR A 6 -14.05 -25.15 14.85
CA THR A 6 -15.11 -24.15 14.92
C THR A 6 -16.36 -24.87 14.47
N THR A 7 -17.13 -25.34 15.45
CA THR A 7 -18.56 -25.58 15.29
C THR A 7 -19.12 -24.37 14.53
N PRO A 8 -19.89 -24.58 13.44
CA PRO A 8 -20.54 -23.45 12.78
C PRO A 8 -21.33 -22.72 13.85
N ALA A 9 -21.33 -21.38 13.81
CA ALA A 9 -22.27 -20.61 14.59
C ALA A 9 -23.68 -21.09 14.18
N GLU A 10 -24.22 -22.04 14.95
CA GLU A 10 -25.56 -22.55 14.75
C GLU A 10 -26.47 -21.35 15.02
N SER A 11 -27.24 -21.00 14.00
CA SER A 11 -28.37 -20.10 14.17
C SER A 11 -29.20 -20.65 15.33
N PRO A 12 -29.74 -19.82 16.25
CA PRO A 12 -30.41 -20.26 17.49
C PRO A 12 -31.55 -21.29 17.32
N SER A 13 -31.93 -21.64 16.09
CA SER A 13 -33.00 -22.58 15.74
C SER A 13 -32.56 -23.80 14.92
N GLY A 14 -31.26 -24.00 14.61
CA GLY A 14 -30.80 -25.09 13.73
C GLY A 14 -31.30 -25.00 12.27
N ALA A 15 -31.97 -23.91 11.89
CA ALA A 15 -32.50 -23.70 10.54
C ALA A 15 -31.36 -23.41 9.56
N ARG A 16 -31.45 -24.00 8.36
CA ARG A 16 -30.54 -23.74 7.24
C ARG A 16 -31.18 -22.77 6.25
N PRO A 17 -30.39 -21.90 5.58
CA PRO A 17 -30.95 -20.99 4.59
C PRO A 17 -31.56 -21.78 3.42
N PRO A 18 -32.75 -21.40 2.94
CA PRO A 18 -33.35 -22.00 1.74
C PRO A 18 -32.48 -21.80 0.50
N ARG A 19 -31.86 -20.62 0.36
CA ARG A 19 -30.92 -20.34 -0.73
C ARG A 19 -29.57 -21.01 -0.45
N LYS A 20 -29.19 -21.95 -1.30
CA LYS A 20 -27.89 -22.61 -1.28
C LYS A 20 -27.29 -22.74 -2.69
N GLY A 21 -25.97 -22.85 -2.75
CA GLY A 21 -25.24 -23.27 -3.95
C GLY A 21 -25.54 -24.74 -4.33
N PRO A 22 -24.84 -25.28 -5.33
CA PRO A 22 -25.07 -26.66 -5.78
C PRO A 22 -24.81 -27.67 -4.66
N ASP A 23 -25.62 -28.74 -4.63
CA ASP A 23 -25.49 -29.84 -3.67
C ASP A 23 -24.24 -30.67 -3.90
N THR A 24 -23.86 -30.85 -5.17
CA THR A 24 -22.59 -31.46 -5.55
C THR A 24 -21.50 -30.40 -5.48
N LEU A 25 -20.58 -30.57 -4.53
CA LEU A 25 -19.40 -29.71 -4.42
C LEU A 25 -18.44 -29.95 -5.60
N PRO A 26 -17.67 -28.94 -6.03
CA PRO A 26 -16.66 -29.13 -7.06
C PRO A 26 -15.54 -30.07 -6.60
N GLU A 27 -14.74 -30.53 -7.56
CA GLU A 27 -13.52 -31.30 -7.26
C GLU A 27 -12.60 -30.53 -6.29
N PRO A 28 -11.99 -31.21 -5.31
CA PRO A 28 -11.05 -30.60 -4.38
C PRO A 28 -9.86 -29.96 -5.10
N LEU A 29 -9.37 -28.85 -4.55
CA LEU A 29 -8.26 -28.06 -5.10
C LEU A 29 -6.91 -28.51 -4.53
N PHE A 30 -6.69 -29.84 -4.55
CA PHE A 30 -5.45 -30.45 -4.09
C PHE A 30 -4.26 -30.02 -4.93
N GLY A 31 -3.09 -29.90 -4.30
CA GLY A 31 -1.85 -29.46 -4.95
C GLY A 31 -1.78 -27.96 -5.32
N LEU A 32 -2.90 -27.23 -5.33
CA LEU A 32 -2.88 -25.78 -5.56
C LEU A 32 -2.36 -25.00 -4.35
N CYS A 33 -1.70 -23.87 -4.58
CA CYS A 33 -1.32 -22.93 -3.51
C CYS A 33 -2.56 -22.19 -2.96
N ARG A 34 -2.44 -21.52 -1.80
CA ARG A 34 -3.60 -20.86 -1.17
C ARG A 34 -4.15 -19.72 -2.02
N ALA A 35 -3.31 -18.98 -2.74
CA ALA A 35 -3.81 -17.95 -3.64
C ALA A 35 -4.67 -18.50 -4.78
N ASP A 36 -4.26 -19.60 -5.40
CA ASP A 36 -5.02 -20.22 -6.50
C ASP A 36 -6.33 -20.83 -5.97
N ARG A 37 -6.30 -21.45 -4.78
CA ARG A 37 -7.51 -21.91 -4.07
C ARG A 37 -8.49 -20.77 -3.79
N TYR A 38 -7.99 -19.64 -3.27
CA TYR A 38 -8.82 -18.47 -2.97
C TYR A 38 -9.42 -17.86 -4.23
N GLU A 39 -8.64 -17.78 -5.31
CA GLU A 39 -9.11 -17.25 -6.59
C GLU A 39 -10.16 -18.17 -7.23
N ALA A 40 -10.01 -19.49 -7.14
CA ALA A 40 -11.02 -20.45 -7.57
C ALA A 40 -12.34 -20.29 -6.77
N GLN A 41 -12.26 -20.21 -5.44
CA GLN A 41 -13.41 -19.92 -4.58
C GLN A 41 -14.09 -18.60 -4.99
N LYS A 42 -13.31 -17.54 -5.20
CA LYS A 42 -13.82 -16.22 -5.56
C LYS A 42 -14.53 -16.23 -6.92
N ARG A 43 -13.95 -16.89 -7.93
CA ARG A 43 -14.58 -17.04 -9.25
C ARG A 43 -15.90 -17.81 -9.15
N PHE A 44 -15.92 -18.88 -8.37
CA PHE A 44 -17.13 -19.64 -8.10
C PHE A 44 -18.21 -18.75 -7.46
N TRP A 45 -17.87 -18.01 -6.41
CA TRP A 45 -18.78 -17.06 -5.76
C TRP A 45 -19.29 -15.98 -6.71
N GLN A 46 -18.45 -15.45 -7.58
CA GLN A 46 -18.83 -14.44 -8.57
C GLN A 46 -19.86 -14.98 -9.57
N GLN A 47 -19.63 -16.18 -10.11
CA GLN A 47 -20.55 -16.83 -11.03
C GLN A 47 -21.91 -17.09 -10.37
N LEU A 48 -21.91 -17.68 -9.17
CA LEU A 48 -23.11 -17.99 -8.43
C LEU A 48 -23.89 -16.73 -8.04
N THR A 49 -23.18 -15.70 -7.54
CA THR A 49 -23.80 -14.40 -7.20
C THR A 49 -24.38 -13.73 -8.44
N GLN A 50 -23.71 -13.84 -9.60
CA GLN A 50 -24.23 -13.28 -10.84
C GLN A 50 -25.51 -13.98 -11.28
N GLN A 51 -25.56 -15.32 -11.20
CA GLN A 51 -26.79 -16.08 -11.46
C GLN A 51 -27.92 -15.61 -10.53
N TRP A 52 -27.66 -15.54 -9.23
CA TRP A 52 -28.66 -15.15 -8.25
C TRP A 52 -29.18 -13.72 -8.42
N ARG A 53 -28.29 -12.79 -8.81
CA ARG A 53 -28.71 -11.43 -9.17
C ARG A 53 -29.62 -11.42 -10.39
N THR A 54 -29.34 -12.22 -11.40
CA THR A 54 -30.19 -12.35 -12.59
C THR A 54 -31.58 -12.86 -12.21
N GLU A 55 -31.68 -13.88 -11.34
CA GLU A 55 -32.97 -14.40 -10.85
C GLU A 55 -33.80 -13.31 -10.16
N VAL A 56 -33.19 -12.51 -9.29
CA VAL A 56 -33.87 -11.38 -8.62
C VAL A 56 -34.30 -10.31 -9.62
N VAL A 57 -33.48 -9.99 -10.63
CA VAL A 57 -33.83 -9.00 -11.67
C VAL A 57 -35.03 -9.48 -12.50
N VAL A 58 -35.05 -10.74 -12.91
CA VAL A 58 -36.18 -11.33 -13.64
C VAL A 58 -37.46 -11.31 -12.80
N SER A 59 -37.39 -11.68 -11.52
CA SER A 59 -38.53 -11.57 -10.60
C SER A 59 -39.00 -10.11 -10.45
N LEU A 60 -38.08 -9.14 -10.38
CA LEU A 60 -38.44 -7.72 -10.30
C LEU A 60 -39.13 -7.20 -11.56
N GLU A 61 -38.75 -7.68 -12.74
CA GLU A 61 -39.43 -7.32 -14.00
C GLU A 61 -40.88 -7.83 -14.01
N GLN A 62 -41.10 -9.07 -13.56
CA GLN A 62 -42.44 -9.64 -13.42
C GLN A 62 -43.29 -8.84 -12.41
N VAL A 63 -42.72 -8.50 -11.26
CA VAL A 63 -43.39 -7.68 -10.24
C VAL A 63 -43.72 -6.29 -10.77
N ARG A 64 -42.81 -5.65 -11.51
CA ARG A 64 -43.05 -4.34 -12.13
C ARG A 64 -44.20 -4.40 -13.13
N ALA A 65 -44.26 -5.42 -13.97
CA ALA A 65 -45.37 -5.60 -14.91
C ALA A 65 -46.73 -5.72 -14.21
N VAL A 66 -46.79 -6.41 -13.06
CA VAL A 66 -48.00 -6.47 -12.22
C VAL A 66 -48.35 -5.08 -11.68
N ILE A 67 -47.38 -4.35 -11.13
CA ILE A 67 -47.58 -3.00 -10.59
C ILE A 67 -48.05 -2.03 -11.70
N ASP A 68 -47.47 -2.10 -12.89
CA ASP A 68 -47.82 -1.24 -14.02
C ASP A 68 -49.24 -1.53 -14.52
N THR A 69 -49.63 -2.82 -14.55
CA THR A 69 -51.00 -3.25 -14.87
C THR A 69 -52.00 -2.70 -13.86
N GLN A 70 -51.70 -2.83 -12.57
CA GLN A 70 -52.56 -2.31 -11.50
C GLN A 70 -52.65 -0.77 -11.51
N THR A 71 -51.52 -0.10 -11.76
CA THR A 71 -51.45 1.37 -11.85
C THR A 71 -52.29 1.87 -13.03
N SER A 72 -52.16 1.24 -14.19
CA SER A 72 -52.94 1.56 -15.40
C SER A 72 -54.43 1.32 -15.20
N ALA A 73 -54.81 0.21 -14.54
CA ALA A 73 -56.20 -0.06 -14.20
C ALA A 73 -56.76 0.97 -13.21
N SER A 74 -55.97 1.37 -12.21
CA SER A 74 -56.34 2.42 -11.26
C SER A 74 -56.54 3.78 -11.94
N GLN A 75 -55.70 4.10 -12.93
CA GLN A 75 -55.84 5.31 -13.75
C GLN A 75 -57.12 5.30 -14.59
N ARG A 76 -57.46 4.18 -15.26
CA ARG A 76 -58.74 4.06 -15.99
C ARG A 76 -59.95 4.25 -15.09
N ILE A 77 -59.95 3.63 -13.91
CA ILE A 77 -61.04 3.83 -12.93
C ILE A 77 -61.15 5.31 -12.53
N ARG A 78 -60.03 6.02 -12.38
CA ARG A 78 -60.05 7.46 -12.10
C ARG A 78 -60.71 8.23 -13.24
N GLU A 79 -60.35 7.95 -14.49
CA GLU A 79 -60.92 8.61 -15.68
C GLU A 79 -62.43 8.36 -15.75
N GLU A 80 -62.87 7.11 -15.60
CA GLU A 80 -64.29 6.74 -15.61
C GLU A 80 -65.11 7.44 -14.51
N ILE A 81 -64.54 7.62 -13.31
CA ILE A 81 -65.18 8.40 -12.24
C ILE A 81 -65.38 9.85 -12.68
N LEU A 82 -64.34 10.47 -13.22
CA LEU A 82 -64.38 11.88 -13.60
C LEU A 82 -65.32 12.11 -14.78
N ASP A 83 -65.34 11.22 -15.76
CA ASP A 83 -66.25 11.28 -16.90
C ASP A 83 -67.71 11.15 -16.46
N ALA A 84 -68.02 10.21 -15.56
CA ALA A 84 -69.36 10.06 -15.01
C ALA A 84 -69.82 11.30 -14.23
N VAL A 85 -68.92 11.91 -13.44
CA VAL A 85 -69.21 13.13 -12.68
C VAL A 85 -69.40 14.34 -13.61
N HIS A 86 -68.61 14.44 -14.70
CA HIS A 86 -68.76 15.52 -15.68
C HIS A 86 -70.01 15.37 -16.54
N ALA A 87 -70.43 14.14 -16.85
CA ALA A 87 -71.63 13.87 -17.64
C ALA A 87 -72.95 14.05 -16.83
N ALA A 88 -72.87 14.12 -15.49
CA ALA A 88 -74.02 14.27 -14.63
C ALA A 88 -74.72 15.63 -14.80
N VAL A 89 -76.05 15.64 -14.84
CA VAL A 89 -76.87 16.86 -14.90
C VAL A 89 -76.64 17.76 -13.69
N ASP A 90 -76.57 17.15 -12.49
CA ASP A 90 -76.11 17.83 -11.28
C ASP A 90 -74.95 17.03 -10.63
N PRO A 91 -73.69 17.47 -10.84
CA PRO A 91 -72.51 16.84 -10.25
C PRO A 91 -72.47 16.86 -8.71
N ARG A 92 -73.36 17.62 -8.06
CA ARG A 92 -73.50 17.64 -6.59
C ARG A 92 -74.52 16.63 -6.08
N ALA A 93 -75.44 16.17 -6.93
CA ALA A 93 -76.53 15.27 -6.57
C ALA A 93 -76.40 13.85 -7.13
N ILE A 94 -75.46 13.58 -8.05
CA ILE A 94 -75.28 12.22 -8.60
C ILE A 94 -75.00 11.19 -7.49
N PRO A 95 -75.85 10.15 -7.34
CA PRO A 95 -75.64 9.07 -6.39
C PRO A 95 -74.39 8.24 -6.73
N VAL A 96 -73.74 7.68 -5.70
CA VAL A 96 -72.61 6.76 -5.87
C VAL A 96 -73.00 5.54 -6.69
N ALA A 97 -74.23 5.04 -6.54
CA ALA A 97 -74.74 3.90 -7.31
C ALA A 97 -74.82 4.17 -8.84
N ASP A 98 -74.88 5.42 -9.26
CA ASP A 98 -74.99 5.79 -10.68
C ASP A 98 -73.61 5.96 -11.34
N ILE A 99 -72.54 5.98 -10.55
CA ILE A 99 -71.16 5.93 -11.03
C ILE A 99 -70.71 4.47 -10.99
N GLY A 100 -70.79 3.77 -12.12
CA GLY A 100 -70.64 2.31 -12.21
C GLY A 100 -69.39 1.75 -11.50
N VAL A 101 -68.23 2.40 -11.68
CA VAL A 101 -66.98 2.00 -11.00
C VAL A 101 -66.98 2.24 -9.50
N LEU A 102 -67.64 3.28 -9.00
CA LEU A 102 -67.77 3.50 -7.56
C LEU A 102 -68.74 2.49 -6.95
N LYS A 103 -69.86 2.19 -7.63
CA LYS A 103 -70.77 1.12 -7.23
C LYS A 103 -70.06 -0.23 -7.13
N ALA A 104 -69.22 -0.56 -8.12
CA ALA A 104 -68.45 -1.81 -8.12
C ALA A 104 -67.42 -1.88 -6.98
N GLN A 105 -66.90 -0.74 -6.53
CA GLN A 105 -65.97 -0.64 -5.39
C GLN A 105 -66.67 -0.48 -4.04
N TRP A 106 -68.01 -0.39 -4.00
CA TRP A 106 -68.74 -0.11 -2.77
C TRP A 106 -68.72 -1.31 -1.82
N ALA A 107 -68.23 -1.11 -0.61
CA ALA A 107 -68.15 -2.15 0.43
C ALA A 107 -68.73 -1.67 1.78
N ASP A 108 -69.47 -0.56 1.76
CA ASP A 108 -70.14 0.01 2.93
C ASP A 108 -71.52 -0.62 3.12
N ALA A 109 -71.98 -0.74 4.36
CA ALA A 109 -73.31 -1.27 4.65
C ALA A 109 -74.45 -0.33 4.22
N ALA A 110 -74.16 0.97 4.04
CA ALA A 110 -75.14 1.94 3.58
C ALA A 110 -75.51 1.72 2.10
N ASP A 111 -76.75 2.03 1.74
CA ASP A 111 -77.26 1.96 0.36
C ASP A 111 -76.61 3.06 -0.50
N ALA A 112 -75.78 2.66 -1.47
CA ALA A 112 -75.06 3.55 -2.37
C ALA A 112 -75.97 4.46 -3.22
N SER A 113 -77.25 4.10 -3.43
CA SER A 113 -78.22 4.92 -4.17
C SER A 113 -78.67 6.16 -3.39
N ARG A 114 -78.45 6.18 -2.07
CA ARG A 114 -78.82 7.29 -1.18
C ARG A 114 -77.66 8.20 -0.83
N ILE A 115 -76.45 7.87 -1.28
CA ILE A 115 -75.23 8.61 -0.96
C ILE A 115 -74.78 9.39 -2.19
N GLY A 116 -74.68 10.71 -2.07
CA GLY A 116 -74.21 11.58 -3.15
C GLY A 116 -72.69 11.51 -3.33
N ALA A 117 -72.23 11.74 -4.56
CA ALA A 117 -70.82 11.81 -4.94
C ALA A 117 -69.99 12.89 -4.22
N ARG A 118 -70.65 13.88 -3.60
CA ARG A 118 -70.02 14.95 -2.79
C ARG A 118 -70.16 14.74 -1.29
N ASP A 119 -70.66 13.59 -0.85
CA ASP A 119 -70.74 13.26 0.57
C ASP A 119 -69.35 13.26 1.23
N GLY A 120 -69.28 13.87 2.41
CA GLY A 120 -68.04 14.04 3.17
C GLY A 120 -67.76 12.95 4.19
N THR A 121 -68.67 11.99 4.37
CA THR A 121 -68.54 10.93 5.37
C THR A 121 -67.62 9.84 4.82
N PRO A 122 -66.57 9.43 5.56
CA PRO A 122 -65.76 8.29 5.15
C PRO A 122 -66.60 7.03 4.98
N ARG A 123 -66.42 6.34 3.84
CA ARG A 123 -67.09 5.09 3.49
C ARG A 123 -66.06 4.01 3.19
N THR A 124 -66.48 2.75 3.34
CA THR A 124 -65.62 1.60 3.06
C THR A 124 -65.70 1.21 1.59
N TRP A 125 -64.55 1.08 0.96
CA TRP A 125 -64.39 0.68 -0.44
C TRP A 125 -63.55 -0.58 -0.53
N SER A 126 -63.77 -1.40 -1.55
CA SER A 126 -62.99 -2.60 -1.85
C SER A 126 -62.24 -2.47 -3.17
N CYS A 127 -61.05 -3.08 -3.25
CA CYS A 127 -60.22 -2.97 -4.44
C CYS A 127 -60.69 -3.93 -5.52
N THR A 128 -61.21 -3.38 -6.61
CA THR A 128 -61.61 -4.14 -7.80
C THR A 128 -60.45 -4.45 -8.74
N VAL A 129 -59.33 -3.72 -8.61
CA VAL A 129 -58.11 -3.96 -9.42
C VAL A 129 -57.33 -5.18 -8.94
N ALA A 130 -57.20 -5.32 -7.62
CA ALA A 130 -56.50 -6.42 -6.97
C ALA A 130 -57.19 -6.75 -5.65
N PRO A 131 -58.01 -7.83 -5.58
CA PRO A 131 -58.77 -8.16 -4.37
C PRO A 131 -57.90 -8.31 -3.11
N ALA A 132 -56.65 -8.78 -3.27
CA ALA A 132 -55.68 -8.91 -2.17
C ALA A 132 -55.28 -7.56 -1.52
N HIS A 133 -55.60 -6.43 -2.15
CA HIS A 133 -55.39 -5.12 -1.53
C HIS A 133 -56.37 -4.85 -0.39
N GLY A 134 -57.51 -5.53 -0.37
CA GLY A 134 -58.52 -5.42 0.67
C GLY A 134 -59.35 -4.15 0.56
N THR A 135 -59.80 -3.64 1.71
CA THR A 135 -60.65 -2.46 1.81
C THR A 135 -59.88 -1.21 2.26
N TRP A 136 -60.42 -0.03 1.94
CA TRP A 136 -59.92 1.24 2.46
C TRP A 136 -61.08 2.20 2.77
N LEU A 137 -60.80 3.21 3.61
CA LEU A 137 -61.74 4.26 3.98
C LEU A 137 -61.46 5.53 3.19
N ALA A 138 -62.49 6.09 2.56
CA ALA A 138 -62.43 7.40 1.91
C ALA A 138 -63.83 8.03 1.79
N PRO A 139 -63.98 9.35 1.92
CA PRO A 139 -65.22 10.03 1.57
C PRO A 139 -65.52 9.98 0.06
N PRO A 140 -66.79 9.82 -0.37
CA PRO A 140 -67.18 9.93 -1.78
C PRO A 140 -66.68 11.21 -2.45
N LYS A 141 -66.76 12.36 -1.76
CA LYS A 141 -66.24 13.64 -2.27
C LYS A 141 -64.77 13.60 -2.65
N ASP A 142 -63.96 12.79 -1.96
CA ASP A 142 -62.53 12.66 -2.22
C ASP A 142 -62.26 11.65 -3.33
N ARG A 143 -63.17 10.70 -3.60
CA ARG A 143 -63.09 9.83 -4.78
C ARG A 143 -63.32 10.59 -6.09
N THR A 144 -64.08 11.67 -6.06
CA THR A 144 -64.62 12.38 -7.23
C THR A 144 -63.93 13.72 -7.52
N ARG A 145 -62.84 14.04 -6.81
CA ARG A 145 -62.05 15.25 -7.08
C ARG A 145 -61.22 15.11 -8.36
N ALA A 146 -61.18 16.17 -9.16
CA ALA A 146 -60.39 16.21 -10.39
C ALA A 146 -58.87 16.20 -10.14
N ASP A 147 -58.40 16.86 -9.08
CA ASP A 147 -56.98 17.05 -8.78
C ASP A 147 -56.31 15.78 -8.23
N ARG A 148 -56.83 15.25 -7.12
CA ARG A 148 -56.23 14.16 -6.36
C ARG A 148 -57.30 13.23 -5.79
N PRO A 149 -57.94 12.41 -6.64
CA PRO A 149 -58.95 11.49 -6.17
C PRO A 149 -58.34 10.40 -5.28
N SER A 150 -58.99 10.09 -4.16
CA SER A 150 -58.56 9.10 -3.17
C SER A 150 -58.73 7.66 -3.69
N MET A 151 -57.81 7.17 -4.52
CA MET A 151 -57.85 5.80 -5.06
C MET A 151 -57.48 4.74 -4.01
N CYS A 152 -57.51 3.45 -4.39
CA CYS A 152 -56.93 2.39 -3.58
C CYS A 152 -55.47 2.73 -3.22
N PRO A 153 -55.10 2.82 -1.93
CA PRO A 153 -53.77 3.26 -1.53
C PRO A 153 -52.67 2.34 -2.06
N LYS A 154 -52.92 1.03 -2.10
CA LYS A 154 -51.96 0.02 -2.58
C LYS A 154 -51.71 0.11 -4.09
N CYS A 155 -52.77 0.23 -4.92
CA CYS A 155 -52.62 0.46 -6.36
C CYS A 155 -51.87 1.77 -6.66
N SER A 156 -52.14 2.83 -5.88
CA SER A 156 -51.48 4.13 -6.05
C SER A 156 -50.03 4.15 -5.57
N GLY A 157 -49.54 3.06 -4.96
CA GLY A 157 -48.19 2.97 -4.41
C GLY A 157 -47.98 3.81 -3.14
N ALA A 158 -49.05 4.14 -2.42
CA ALA A 158 -48.95 4.82 -1.14
C ALA A 158 -48.17 3.94 -0.13
N ALA A 159 -47.35 4.58 0.70
CA ALA A 159 -46.64 3.89 1.77
C ALA A 159 -47.66 3.30 2.78
N PRO A 160 -47.45 2.07 3.28
CA PRO A 160 -48.32 1.48 4.28
C PRO A 160 -48.26 2.31 5.58
N ARG A 161 -49.39 2.41 6.29
CA ARG A 161 -49.43 3.02 7.62
C ARG A 161 -48.72 2.12 8.65
N PRO A 162 -48.30 2.65 9.82
CA PRO A 162 -47.76 1.82 10.88
C PRO A 162 -48.70 0.66 11.23
N GLY A 163 -48.19 -0.57 11.17
CA GLY A 163 -48.96 -1.79 11.43
C GLY A 163 -49.69 -2.38 10.22
N GLU A 164 -49.74 -1.70 9.07
CA GLU A 164 -50.27 -2.25 7.83
C GLU A 164 -49.19 -3.00 7.03
N LEU A 165 -49.58 -4.11 6.40
CA LEU A 165 -48.72 -4.82 5.45
C LEU A 165 -48.56 -4.01 4.15
N PRO A 166 -47.40 -4.08 3.48
CA PRO A 166 -47.26 -3.56 2.13
C PRO A 166 -48.25 -4.26 1.17
N ALA A 167 -48.45 -3.66 0.00
CA ALA A 167 -49.15 -4.37 -1.06
C ALA A 167 -48.41 -5.69 -1.38
N PRO A 168 -49.10 -6.81 -1.64
CA PRO A 168 -48.46 -8.11 -1.83
C PRO A 168 -47.34 -8.07 -2.86
N GLU A 169 -47.57 -7.45 -4.02
CA GLU A 169 -46.59 -7.27 -5.09
C GLU A 169 -45.43 -6.34 -4.72
N ARG A 170 -45.52 -5.59 -3.62
CA ARG A 170 -44.47 -4.69 -3.10
C ARG A 170 -43.69 -5.27 -1.92
N SER A 171 -44.01 -6.50 -1.51
CA SER A 171 -43.34 -7.22 -0.43
C SER A 171 -42.08 -7.95 -0.91
N VAL A 172 -41.19 -8.34 0.01
CA VAL A 172 -40.05 -9.22 -0.30
C VAL A 172 -40.55 -10.59 -0.78
N ALA A 173 -41.69 -11.07 -0.27
CA ALA A 173 -42.30 -12.33 -0.69
C ALA A 173 -42.67 -12.36 -2.18
N ALA A 174 -42.93 -11.20 -2.80
CA ALA A 174 -43.20 -11.10 -4.25
C ALA A 174 -41.97 -11.43 -5.12
N ILE A 175 -40.78 -11.55 -4.53
CA ILE A 175 -39.52 -11.81 -5.22
C ILE A 175 -38.95 -13.11 -4.65
N PRO A 176 -39.38 -14.31 -5.13
CA PRO A 176 -39.04 -15.58 -4.50
C PRO A 176 -37.53 -15.81 -4.32
N ALA A 177 -36.73 -15.43 -5.32
CA ALA A 177 -35.28 -15.54 -5.26
C ALA A 177 -34.68 -14.73 -4.09
N LEU A 178 -35.24 -13.55 -3.81
CA LEU A 178 -34.80 -12.67 -2.72
C LEU A 178 -35.37 -13.13 -1.36
N ALA A 179 -36.63 -13.57 -1.33
CA ALA A 179 -37.27 -14.09 -0.13
C ALA A 179 -36.54 -15.33 0.44
N GLY A 180 -36.01 -16.19 -0.44
CA GLY A 180 -35.19 -17.35 -0.03
C GLY A 180 -33.87 -17.00 0.66
N GLU A 181 -33.44 -15.75 0.62
CA GLU A 181 -32.26 -15.23 1.33
C GLU A 181 -32.61 -14.43 2.59
N LEU A 182 -33.89 -14.24 2.93
CA LEU A 182 -34.29 -13.48 4.11
C LEU A 182 -34.08 -14.34 5.37
N HIS A 183 -33.35 -13.82 6.35
CA HIS A 183 -33.16 -14.49 7.63
C HIS A 183 -34.45 -14.42 8.48
N PRO A 184 -34.88 -15.50 9.16
CA PRO A 184 -36.12 -15.52 9.93
C PRO A 184 -36.25 -14.43 11.00
N THR A 185 -35.12 -14.00 11.58
CA THR A 185 -35.10 -12.90 12.58
C THR A 185 -35.45 -11.53 11.99
N SER A 186 -35.43 -11.37 10.66
CA SER A 186 -35.90 -10.16 9.99
C SER A 186 -37.42 -10.04 9.96
N GLY A 187 -38.13 -11.13 10.28
CA GLY A 187 -39.59 -11.23 10.16
C GLY A 187 -40.05 -11.84 8.84
N PRO A 188 -41.37 -12.00 8.67
CA PRO A 188 -41.95 -12.64 7.49
C PRO A 188 -41.78 -11.77 6.23
N ALA A 189 -41.50 -12.39 5.09
CA ALA A 189 -41.20 -11.70 3.84
C ALA A 189 -42.38 -10.87 3.30
N GLU A 190 -43.62 -11.24 3.65
CA GLU A 190 -44.85 -10.56 3.28
C GLU A 190 -45.01 -9.21 4.01
N ALA A 191 -44.40 -9.08 5.20
CA ALA A 191 -44.48 -7.86 6.01
C ALA A 191 -43.41 -6.82 5.64
N ILE A 192 -42.40 -7.21 4.87
CA ILE A 192 -41.27 -6.34 4.53
C ILE A 192 -41.46 -5.84 3.10
N SER A 193 -41.53 -4.53 2.90
CA SER A 193 -41.49 -4.00 1.53
C SER A 193 -40.09 -4.13 0.93
N TYR A 194 -40.01 -4.58 -0.33
CA TYR A 194 -38.72 -4.66 -1.04
C TYR A 194 -38.09 -3.28 -1.30
N GLY A 195 -38.87 -2.20 -1.19
CA GLY A 195 -38.42 -0.80 -1.31
C GLY A 195 -37.99 -0.17 0.01
N SER A 196 -38.01 -0.93 1.12
CA SER A 196 -37.69 -0.42 2.46
C SER A 196 -36.21 -0.07 2.62
N ASN A 197 -35.95 1.04 3.33
CA ASN A 197 -34.61 1.42 3.80
C ASN A 197 -34.31 0.87 5.21
N ILE A 198 -35.24 0.15 5.83
CA ILE A 198 -35.00 -0.51 7.12
C ILE A 198 -34.10 -1.72 6.85
N PRO A 199 -32.95 -1.86 7.54
CA PRO A 199 -32.08 -3.02 7.37
C PRO A 199 -32.80 -4.33 7.70
N ALA A 200 -32.46 -5.36 6.96
CA ALA A 200 -32.84 -6.75 7.22
C ALA A 200 -31.57 -7.61 7.27
N ILE A 201 -31.65 -8.71 8.01
CA ILE A 201 -30.63 -9.75 8.01
C ILE A 201 -30.96 -10.75 6.89
N TRP A 202 -29.93 -11.09 6.15
CA TRP A 202 -29.96 -12.01 5.02
C TRP A 202 -28.96 -13.14 5.25
N TRP A 203 -29.19 -14.27 4.60
CA TRP A 203 -28.32 -15.41 4.68
C TRP A 203 -28.45 -16.35 3.48
N HIS A 204 -27.38 -17.10 3.21
CA HIS A 204 -27.37 -18.17 2.23
C HIS A 204 -26.24 -19.16 2.52
N GLN A 205 -26.26 -20.32 1.85
CA GLN A 205 -25.14 -21.26 1.85
C GLN A 205 -24.41 -21.27 0.51
N VAL A 206 -23.07 -21.21 0.54
CA VAL A 206 -22.23 -21.30 -0.65
C VAL A 206 -21.03 -22.21 -0.42
N PRO A 207 -20.62 -23.00 -1.43
CA PRO A 207 -19.34 -23.68 -1.42
C PRO A 207 -18.18 -22.72 -1.14
N ALA A 208 -17.35 -23.04 -0.16
CA ALA A 208 -16.11 -22.38 0.20
C ALA A 208 -14.99 -23.44 0.30
N VAL A 209 -13.74 -23.01 0.30
CA VAL A 209 -12.57 -23.86 0.26
C VAL A 209 -11.84 -23.76 1.60
N ALA A 210 -11.55 -24.91 2.21
CA ALA A 210 -10.68 -24.98 3.37
C ALA A 210 -9.25 -24.62 2.96
N PRO A 211 -8.62 -23.55 3.50
CA PRO A 211 -7.33 -23.06 3.00
C PRO A 211 -6.21 -24.11 3.07
N GLY A 212 -6.21 -24.95 4.11
CA GLY A 212 -5.19 -25.98 4.35
C GLY A 212 -5.32 -27.21 3.44
N SER A 213 -6.51 -27.80 3.35
CA SER A 213 -6.72 -29.03 2.56
C SER A 213 -7.05 -28.76 1.10
N GLY A 214 -7.67 -27.62 0.77
CA GLY A 214 -8.24 -27.37 -0.57
C GLY A 214 -9.59 -28.07 -0.79
N GLU A 215 -10.15 -28.70 0.24
CA GLU A 215 -11.49 -29.31 0.18
C GLU A 215 -12.58 -28.24 0.18
N TRP A 216 -13.65 -28.52 -0.55
CA TRP A 216 -14.85 -27.70 -0.52
C TRP A 216 -15.73 -28.05 0.68
N TYR A 217 -16.37 -27.05 1.25
CA TYR A 217 -17.40 -27.20 2.28
C TYR A 217 -18.50 -26.14 2.08
N LEU A 218 -19.69 -26.36 2.66
CA LEU A 218 -20.77 -25.36 2.61
C LEU A 218 -20.58 -24.34 3.73
N ALA A 219 -20.25 -23.10 3.36
CA ALA A 219 -20.20 -21.96 4.26
C ALA A 219 -21.57 -21.26 4.31
N THR A 220 -22.00 -20.87 5.51
CA THR A 220 -23.17 -20.00 5.69
C THR A 220 -22.70 -18.56 5.77
N HIS A 221 -23.19 -17.70 4.88
CA HIS A 221 -22.95 -16.26 4.97
C HIS A 221 -24.16 -15.59 5.57
N ILE A 222 -23.94 -14.67 6.52
CA ILE A 222 -24.97 -13.87 7.16
C ILE A 222 -24.55 -12.40 7.03
N TRP A 223 -25.46 -11.53 6.60
CA TRP A 223 -25.16 -10.10 6.46
C TRP A 223 -26.39 -9.22 6.64
N GLU A 224 -26.16 -7.96 7.01
CA GLU A 224 -27.20 -6.95 7.15
C GLU A 224 -27.19 -5.99 5.95
N GLN A 225 -28.34 -5.82 5.29
CA GLN A 225 -28.53 -4.90 4.17
C GLN A 225 -30.00 -4.47 4.08
N THR A 226 -30.28 -3.31 3.49
CA THR A 226 -31.67 -2.90 3.25
C THR A 226 -32.27 -3.64 2.05
N PRO A 227 -33.57 -4.03 2.08
CA PRO A 227 -34.26 -4.60 0.93
C PRO A 227 -34.14 -3.73 -0.33
N LYS A 228 -34.27 -2.41 -0.18
CA LYS A 228 -34.13 -1.46 -1.29
C LYS A 228 -32.79 -1.58 -2.00
N SER A 229 -31.70 -1.77 -1.26
CA SER A 229 -30.37 -1.88 -1.83
C SER A 229 -30.19 -3.15 -2.67
N ARG A 230 -30.98 -4.19 -2.40
CA ARG A 230 -31.00 -5.47 -3.10
C ARG A 230 -31.96 -5.50 -4.29
N THR A 231 -32.82 -4.50 -4.44
CA THR A 231 -33.80 -4.41 -5.54
C THR A 231 -33.63 -3.20 -6.44
N SER A 232 -32.94 -2.15 -5.97
CA SER A 232 -32.64 -0.97 -6.77
C SER A 232 -31.40 -1.21 -7.64
N LEU A 233 -31.53 -0.95 -8.93
CA LEU A 233 -30.39 -0.95 -9.85
C LEU A 233 -29.39 0.11 -9.40
N ARG A 234 -28.15 -0.29 -9.12
CA ARG A 234 -27.06 0.66 -8.89
C ARG A 234 -26.58 1.22 -10.22
N LEU A 235 -26.13 2.48 -10.17
CA LEU A 235 -25.32 3.08 -11.22
C LEU A 235 -23.89 3.22 -10.69
N LYS A 236 -22.88 2.82 -11.48
CA LYS A 236 -21.46 3.06 -11.21
C LYS A 236 -20.87 3.82 -12.39
N GLY A 237 -20.47 5.08 -12.16
CA GLY A 237 -19.99 5.96 -13.24
C GLY A 237 -21.03 6.19 -14.34
N GLY A 238 -22.31 6.29 -13.98
CA GLY A 238 -23.43 6.46 -14.91
C GLY A 238 -23.90 5.19 -15.62
N LYS A 239 -23.25 4.02 -15.40
CA LYS A 239 -23.62 2.74 -16.02
C LYS A 239 -24.32 1.81 -15.01
N PRO A 240 -25.32 1.00 -15.43
CA PRO A 240 -25.90 -0.03 -14.58
C PRO A 240 -24.83 -0.97 -14.02
N ALA A 241 -24.77 -1.09 -12.69
CA ALA A 241 -23.82 -1.92 -11.95
C ALA A 241 -24.50 -3.15 -11.31
N GLY A 242 -25.75 -3.43 -11.69
CA GLY A 242 -26.59 -4.47 -11.10
C GLY A 242 -27.16 -4.11 -9.73
N ILE A 243 -27.75 -5.10 -9.07
CA ILE A 243 -28.25 -5.01 -7.68
C ILE A 243 -27.21 -5.56 -6.69
N ASN A 244 -27.38 -5.27 -5.39
CA ASN A 244 -26.48 -5.83 -4.37
C ASN A 244 -26.66 -7.32 -4.18
N GLY A 245 -25.54 -8.02 -4.03
CA GLY A 245 -25.51 -9.40 -3.55
C GLY A 245 -24.91 -9.48 -2.15
N CYS A 246 -24.61 -10.71 -1.74
CA CYS A 246 -23.88 -10.96 -0.49
C CYS A 246 -22.52 -10.25 -0.48
N PRO A 247 -22.22 -9.45 0.56
CA PRO A 247 -20.97 -8.71 0.66
C PRO A 247 -19.78 -9.63 0.96
N VAL A 248 -20.00 -10.81 1.56
CA VAL A 248 -18.96 -11.81 1.79
C VAL A 248 -18.48 -12.41 0.47
N CYS A 249 -19.42 -12.84 -0.40
CA CYS A 249 -19.11 -13.33 -1.75
C CYS A 249 -18.40 -12.28 -2.62
N ASN A 250 -18.75 -11.00 -2.47
CA ASN A 250 -18.07 -9.90 -3.18
C ASN A 250 -16.73 -9.51 -2.55
N SER A 251 -16.35 -10.12 -1.43
CA SER A 251 -15.15 -9.75 -0.65
C SER A 251 -15.17 -8.31 -0.10
N ASP A 252 -16.36 -7.75 0.09
CA ASP A 252 -16.59 -6.44 0.72
C ASP A 252 -16.69 -6.56 2.26
N GLN A 253 -17.08 -7.74 2.75
CA GLN A 253 -17.19 -8.08 4.17
C GLN A 253 -16.38 -9.35 4.47
N ALA A 254 -15.73 -9.37 5.63
CA ALA A 254 -15.00 -10.54 6.13
C ALA A 254 -15.94 -11.53 6.81
N ASP A 255 -15.61 -12.80 6.66
CA ASP A 255 -16.23 -13.97 7.27
C ASP A 255 -15.16 -15.06 7.48
N ALA A 256 -15.47 -16.10 8.26
CA ALA A 256 -14.61 -17.27 8.43
C ALA A 256 -14.11 -17.85 7.09
N SER A 257 -14.93 -17.79 6.04
CA SER A 257 -14.61 -18.32 4.71
C SER A 257 -13.68 -17.43 3.85
N ASN A 258 -13.42 -16.17 4.23
CA ASN A 258 -12.64 -15.24 3.38
C ASN A 258 -11.71 -14.26 4.14
N ASN A 259 -11.68 -14.28 5.46
CA ASN A 259 -10.84 -13.38 6.24
C ASN A 259 -9.35 -13.76 6.13
N LEU A 260 -8.50 -12.76 6.33
CA LEU A 260 -7.07 -12.90 6.15
C LEU A 260 -6.47 -13.89 7.16
N ALA A 261 -6.89 -13.87 8.42
CA ALA A 261 -6.33 -14.72 9.46
C ALA A 261 -6.60 -16.22 9.23
N ALA A 262 -7.78 -16.57 8.72
CA ALA A 262 -8.13 -17.95 8.40
C ALA A 262 -7.34 -18.49 7.20
N TRP A 263 -7.08 -17.64 6.20
CA TRP A 263 -6.36 -18.04 4.99
C TRP A 263 -4.83 -17.95 5.11
N TYR A 264 -4.33 -16.94 5.83
CA TYR A 264 -2.91 -16.60 5.94
C TYR A 264 -2.57 -16.24 7.41
N PRO A 265 -2.52 -17.23 8.32
CA PRO A 265 -2.21 -17.00 9.73
C PRO A 265 -0.84 -16.32 9.92
N GLU A 266 0.16 -16.65 9.10
CA GLU A 266 1.47 -16.01 9.11
C GLU A 266 1.45 -14.52 8.72
N LEU A 267 0.42 -14.07 7.99
CA LEU A 267 0.19 -12.64 7.75
C LEU A 267 -0.51 -11.98 8.94
N ALA A 268 -1.40 -12.69 9.64
CA ALA A 268 -2.00 -12.18 10.87
C ALA A 268 -0.94 -11.90 11.95
N GLU A 269 0.10 -12.74 12.05
CA GLU A 269 1.25 -12.51 12.95
C GLU A 269 2.06 -11.26 12.61
N GLN A 270 2.07 -10.87 11.33
CA GLN A 270 2.74 -9.66 10.85
C GLN A 270 1.88 -8.40 10.99
N TRP A 271 0.61 -8.53 11.39
CA TRP A 271 -0.33 -7.42 11.44
C TRP A 271 -0.03 -6.49 12.62
N VAL A 272 0.21 -5.21 12.34
CA VAL A 272 0.45 -4.19 13.38
C VAL A 272 -0.79 -3.35 13.61
N SER A 273 -1.29 -2.70 12.55
CA SER A 273 -2.46 -1.83 12.66
C SER A 273 -3.12 -1.59 11.30
N ALA A 274 -4.39 -1.23 11.33
CA ALA A 274 -5.17 -0.84 10.17
C ALA A 274 -6.15 0.30 10.52
N PRO A 275 -6.67 1.03 9.52
CA PRO A 275 -7.68 2.06 9.74
C PRO A 275 -8.89 1.52 10.51
N ASN A 276 -9.44 2.35 11.41
CA ASN A 276 -10.63 2.06 12.23
C ASN A 276 -10.50 0.83 13.13
N GLY A 277 -9.28 0.43 13.52
CA GLY A 277 -9.05 -0.68 14.45
C GLY A 277 -9.31 -2.06 13.87
N ARG A 278 -9.35 -2.18 12.52
CA ARG A 278 -9.51 -3.47 11.84
C ARG A 278 -8.37 -4.44 12.15
N THR A 279 -8.70 -5.72 12.12
CA THR A 279 -7.81 -6.84 12.39
C THR A 279 -7.74 -7.78 11.19
N ALA A 280 -6.81 -8.74 11.21
CA ALA A 280 -6.74 -9.79 10.20
C ALA A 280 -8.01 -10.69 10.19
N TYR A 281 -8.77 -10.74 11.29
CA TYR A 281 -9.99 -11.55 11.41
C TYR A 281 -11.22 -10.88 10.78
N ASP A 282 -11.24 -9.55 10.70
CA ASP A 282 -12.33 -8.75 10.11
C ASP A 282 -11.98 -8.16 8.73
N THR A 283 -10.85 -8.56 8.16
CA THR A 283 -10.38 -8.08 6.87
C THR A 283 -10.33 -9.19 5.82
N PRO A 284 -11.01 -9.05 4.66
CA PRO A 284 -10.93 -10.03 3.59
C PRO A 284 -9.52 -10.16 2.99
N VAL A 285 -9.13 -11.35 2.54
CA VAL A 285 -7.85 -11.63 1.85
C VAL A 285 -7.58 -10.65 0.69
N GLY A 286 -8.61 -10.36 -0.10
CA GLY A 286 -8.54 -9.47 -1.27
C GLY A 286 -8.63 -7.97 -0.95
N SER A 287 -8.63 -7.59 0.32
CA SER A 287 -8.80 -6.20 0.75
C SER A 287 -7.68 -5.29 0.23
N LYS A 288 -8.07 -4.06 -0.12
CA LYS A 288 -7.18 -2.99 -0.60
C LYS A 288 -6.90 -1.93 0.46
N ILE A 289 -7.38 -2.14 1.70
CA ILE A 289 -7.09 -1.21 2.80
C ILE A 289 -5.59 -1.22 3.07
N GLU A 290 -5.00 -0.05 3.30
CA GLU A 290 -3.60 0.04 3.73
C GLU A 290 -3.47 -0.48 5.16
N VAL A 291 -2.58 -1.44 5.37
CA VAL A 291 -2.28 -2.05 6.67
C VAL A 291 -0.80 -1.92 6.95
N THR A 292 -0.44 -1.69 8.20
CA THR A 292 0.95 -1.69 8.66
C THR A 292 1.38 -3.10 9.04
N TRP A 293 2.49 -3.56 8.46
CA TRP A 293 3.07 -4.89 8.66
C TRP A 293 4.41 -4.81 9.38
N ARG A 294 4.70 -5.81 10.20
CA ARG A 294 6.00 -6.04 10.83
C ARG A 294 6.80 -7.11 10.10
N CYS A 295 8.12 -6.95 10.09
CA CYS A 295 9.01 -7.93 9.51
C CYS A 295 9.31 -9.01 10.54
N ILE A 296 9.05 -10.27 10.23
CA ILE A 296 9.41 -11.41 11.10
C ILE A 296 10.82 -11.97 10.80
N ALA A 297 11.43 -11.54 9.70
CA ALA A 297 12.75 -11.99 9.29
C ALA A 297 13.88 -11.26 10.03
N ASP A 298 13.68 -9.97 10.34
CA ASP A 298 14.66 -9.12 11.03
C ASP A 298 13.91 -8.01 11.79
N ASP A 299 14.08 -7.96 13.12
CA ASP A 299 13.42 -6.99 14.00
C ASP A 299 13.98 -5.55 13.82
N GLU A 300 15.13 -5.38 13.17
CA GLU A 300 15.67 -4.06 12.81
C GLU A 300 14.94 -3.43 11.61
N HIS A 301 14.18 -4.23 10.84
CA HIS A 301 13.38 -3.72 9.75
C HIS A 301 12.18 -2.95 10.26
N ARG A 302 12.07 -1.68 9.85
CA ARG A 302 10.91 -0.84 10.15
C ARG A 302 9.62 -1.45 9.59
N ASP A 303 8.56 -1.31 10.38
CA ASP A 303 7.19 -1.61 9.94
C ASP A 303 6.87 -0.83 8.64
N TRP A 304 6.11 -1.44 7.73
CA TRP A 304 5.80 -0.86 6.42
C TRP A 304 4.31 -0.98 6.05
N PRO A 305 3.77 -0.02 5.28
CA PRO A 305 2.40 -0.10 4.78
C PRO A 305 2.32 -0.98 3.53
N ALA A 306 1.30 -1.83 3.46
CA ALA A 306 0.86 -2.48 2.23
C ALA A 306 -0.60 -2.97 2.37
N PRO A 307 -1.37 -3.08 1.30
CA PRO A 307 -2.68 -3.72 1.35
C PRO A 307 -2.58 -5.26 1.36
N PRO A 308 -3.50 -5.97 2.05
CA PRO A 308 -3.53 -7.44 2.09
C PRO A 308 -3.49 -8.10 0.71
N ASN A 309 -4.19 -7.55 -0.28
CA ASN A 309 -4.19 -8.11 -1.62
C ASN A 309 -2.80 -8.14 -2.30
N ARG A 310 -1.88 -7.24 -1.95
CA ARG A 310 -0.49 -7.25 -2.42
C ARG A 310 0.38 -8.26 -1.69
N ARG A 311 -0.08 -8.79 -0.56
CA ARG A 311 0.60 -9.87 0.17
C ARG A 311 0.10 -11.25 -0.29
N THR A 312 -1.16 -11.34 -0.71
CA THR A 312 -1.84 -12.64 -0.94
C THR A 312 -1.95 -13.00 -2.41
N ALA A 313 -2.23 -12.05 -3.32
CA ALA A 313 -2.43 -12.34 -4.74
C ALA A 313 -1.12 -12.75 -5.45
N LYS A 314 -1.13 -13.90 -6.13
CA LYS A 314 0.02 -14.50 -6.83
C LYS A 314 0.77 -13.50 -7.72
N ALA A 315 0.06 -12.66 -8.48
CA ALA A 315 0.66 -11.68 -9.40
C ALA A 315 1.24 -10.41 -8.74
N LEU A 316 0.83 -10.09 -7.51
CA LEU A 316 1.19 -8.85 -6.81
C LEU A 316 2.05 -9.09 -5.57
N ARG A 317 2.27 -10.36 -5.22
CA ARG A 317 2.84 -10.80 -3.95
C ARG A 317 4.19 -10.11 -3.68
N SER A 318 4.22 -9.34 -2.60
CA SER A 318 5.42 -8.65 -2.12
C SER A 318 5.63 -8.89 -0.63
N GLY A 319 6.89 -9.12 -0.24
CA GLY A 319 7.32 -9.18 1.17
C GLY A 319 7.88 -7.85 1.67
N CYS A 320 8.60 -7.89 2.79
CA CYS A 320 9.34 -6.73 3.29
C CYS A 320 10.36 -6.26 2.24
N ALA A 321 10.29 -4.97 1.85
CA ALA A 321 11.20 -4.37 0.86
C ALA A 321 12.65 -4.32 1.34
N MET A 322 12.90 -4.42 2.65
CA MET A 322 14.25 -4.49 3.21
C MET A 322 14.86 -5.90 3.09
N CYS A 323 14.03 -6.95 3.19
CA CYS A 323 14.45 -8.35 2.96
C CYS A 323 14.68 -8.65 1.47
N SER A 324 13.79 -8.16 0.62
CA SER A 324 13.67 -8.56 -0.80
C SER A 324 14.37 -7.63 -1.78
N LYS A 325 15.36 -6.84 -1.34
CA LYS A 325 16.02 -5.84 -2.20
C LYS A 325 16.63 -6.41 -3.49
N ASN A 326 16.88 -7.72 -3.55
CA ASN A 326 17.64 -8.32 -4.64
C ASN A 326 16.90 -9.43 -5.41
N VAL A 327 15.73 -9.91 -4.97
CA VAL A 327 15.02 -11.01 -5.65
C VAL A 327 13.58 -10.63 -5.93
N SER A 328 13.18 -10.70 -7.20
CA SER A 328 11.80 -10.49 -7.60
C SER A 328 10.91 -11.70 -7.28
N ALA A 329 9.60 -11.50 -7.13
CA ALA A 329 8.66 -12.61 -6.93
C ALA A 329 8.71 -13.65 -8.08
N LYS A 330 8.99 -13.21 -9.31
CA LYS A 330 9.17 -14.09 -10.47
C LYS A 330 10.45 -14.92 -10.36
N ALA A 331 11.56 -14.31 -9.95
CA ALA A 331 12.81 -15.02 -9.70
C ALA A 331 12.67 -16.03 -8.55
N MET A 332 11.96 -15.67 -7.48
CA MET A 332 11.65 -16.59 -6.38
C MET A 332 10.81 -17.79 -6.85
N ALA A 333 9.79 -17.53 -7.67
CA ALA A 333 8.96 -18.60 -8.24
C ALA A 333 9.78 -19.53 -9.15
N LEU A 334 10.61 -18.96 -10.02
CA LEU A 334 11.52 -19.73 -10.86
C LEU A 334 12.49 -20.57 -10.02
N PHE A 335 13.08 -20.00 -8.97
CA PHE A 335 13.99 -20.69 -8.07
C PHE A 335 13.36 -21.95 -7.46
N HIS A 336 12.15 -21.84 -6.91
CA HIS A 336 11.45 -22.98 -6.33
C HIS A 336 11.07 -24.03 -7.38
N GLU A 337 10.66 -23.62 -8.58
CA GLU A 337 10.40 -24.57 -9.68
C GLU A 337 11.68 -25.29 -10.12
N LEU A 338 12.81 -24.59 -10.26
CA LEU A 338 14.09 -25.20 -10.65
C LEU A 338 14.57 -26.20 -9.59
N ARG A 339 14.34 -25.93 -8.30
CA ARG A 339 14.74 -26.83 -7.20
C ARG A 339 14.04 -28.19 -7.21
N THR A 340 12.96 -28.35 -7.96
CA THR A 340 12.34 -29.66 -8.18
C THR A 340 13.27 -30.64 -8.90
N HIS A 341 14.22 -30.11 -9.69
CA HIS A 341 15.22 -30.88 -10.42
C HIS A 341 16.67 -30.52 -10.07
N LEU A 342 16.90 -29.37 -9.41
CA LEU A 342 18.20 -28.88 -8.95
C LEU A 342 18.17 -28.66 -7.42
N PRO A 343 18.17 -29.73 -6.60
CA PRO A 343 17.94 -29.63 -5.16
C PRO A 343 18.96 -28.74 -4.43
N ASP A 344 20.18 -28.65 -4.95
CA ASP A 344 21.32 -27.90 -4.40
C ASP A 344 21.40 -26.45 -4.91
N LEU A 345 20.45 -26.01 -5.75
CA LEU A 345 20.37 -24.63 -6.22
C LEU A 345 20.17 -23.68 -5.02
N GLU A 346 21.05 -22.68 -4.91
CA GLU A 346 21.01 -21.62 -3.91
C GLU A 346 20.52 -20.31 -4.54
N LEU A 347 19.71 -19.53 -3.82
CA LEU A 347 19.26 -18.19 -4.21
C LEU A 347 20.23 -17.13 -3.66
N GLU A 348 20.41 -16.03 -4.38
CA GLU A 348 21.31 -14.93 -3.97
C GLU A 348 22.73 -15.41 -3.65
N ALA A 349 23.23 -16.42 -4.36
CA ALA A 349 24.50 -17.05 -4.05
C ALA A 349 25.69 -16.12 -4.33
N PRO A 350 26.73 -16.10 -3.46
CA PRO A 350 27.97 -15.38 -3.74
C PRO A 350 28.87 -16.19 -4.69
N VAL A 351 29.33 -15.56 -5.76
CA VAL A 351 30.43 -16.05 -6.62
C VAL A 351 31.67 -15.22 -6.33
N LEU A 352 32.75 -15.86 -5.89
CA LEU A 352 34.03 -15.19 -5.70
C LEU A 352 34.68 -14.92 -7.05
N LEU A 353 34.99 -13.66 -7.33
CA LEU A 353 35.62 -13.25 -8.59
C LEU A 353 36.90 -12.48 -8.32
N ALA A 354 37.79 -12.45 -9.31
CA ALA A 354 39.00 -11.66 -9.25
C ALA A 354 38.67 -10.17 -8.95
N PRO A 355 39.47 -9.50 -8.08
CA PRO A 355 39.29 -8.09 -7.77
C PRO A 355 39.41 -7.22 -9.03
N VAL A 356 38.51 -6.25 -9.19
CA VAL A 356 38.62 -5.24 -10.24
C VAL A 356 39.42 -4.06 -9.71
N ALA A 357 40.45 -3.63 -10.45
CA ALA A 357 41.27 -2.48 -10.08
C ALA A 357 40.40 -1.24 -9.80
N GLY A 358 40.60 -0.60 -8.64
CA GLY A 358 39.83 0.57 -8.20
C GLY A 358 38.44 0.27 -7.59
N LYS A 359 37.96 -0.98 -7.60
CA LYS A 359 36.68 -1.36 -6.97
C LYS A 359 36.89 -2.21 -5.72
N ARG A 360 36.06 -1.99 -4.69
CA ARG A 360 36.19 -2.62 -3.37
C ARG A 360 35.61 -4.04 -3.28
N TYR A 361 34.84 -4.50 -4.27
CA TYR A 361 34.13 -5.78 -4.21
C TYR A 361 34.93 -6.94 -4.82
N ARG A 362 34.91 -8.12 -4.16
CA ARG A 362 35.69 -9.34 -4.48
C ARG A 362 34.83 -10.51 -5.04
N GLY A 363 33.68 -10.19 -5.60
CA GLY A 363 32.72 -11.19 -6.05
C GLY A 363 31.42 -10.55 -6.50
N GLU A 364 30.56 -11.37 -7.10
CA GLU A 364 29.23 -10.99 -7.56
C GLU A 364 28.19 -11.81 -6.80
N ARG A 365 27.05 -11.18 -6.49
CA ARG A 365 25.87 -11.89 -6.03
C ARG A 365 25.02 -12.21 -7.26
N VAL A 366 24.73 -13.49 -7.44
CA VAL A 366 23.92 -13.97 -8.56
C VAL A 366 22.55 -14.40 -8.06
N ASP A 367 21.55 -14.36 -8.94
CA ASP A 367 20.17 -14.64 -8.52
C ASP A 367 20.03 -16.10 -8.05
N MET A 368 20.57 -17.04 -8.82
CA MET A 368 20.57 -18.46 -8.47
C MET A 368 21.89 -19.11 -8.89
N ARG A 369 22.43 -20.01 -8.06
CA ARG A 369 23.65 -20.77 -8.38
C ARG A 369 23.55 -22.20 -7.89
N ASP A 370 23.99 -23.12 -8.74
CA ASP A 370 24.37 -24.47 -8.33
C ASP A 370 25.90 -24.57 -8.44
N GLU A 371 26.57 -24.68 -7.30
CA GLU A 371 28.03 -24.68 -7.23
C GLU A 371 28.65 -25.98 -7.78
N ALA A 372 27.97 -27.11 -7.62
CA ALA A 372 28.45 -28.39 -8.11
C ALA A 372 28.38 -28.47 -9.64
N LEU A 373 27.37 -27.83 -10.23
CA LEU A 373 27.18 -27.77 -11.68
C LEU A 373 27.90 -26.59 -12.34
N GLN A 374 28.54 -25.70 -11.56
CA GLN A 374 29.08 -24.42 -12.03
C GLN A 374 28.06 -23.66 -12.89
N LEU A 375 26.82 -23.62 -12.41
CA LEU A 375 25.68 -23.07 -13.11
C LEU A 375 25.20 -21.82 -12.39
N VAL A 376 25.05 -20.74 -13.14
CA VAL A 376 24.41 -19.50 -12.70
C VAL A 376 23.16 -19.25 -13.54
N VAL A 377 22.04 -18.97 -12.87
CA VAL A 377 20.80 -18.51 -13.52
C VAL A 377 20.50 -17.10 -13.04
N GLU A 378 20.42 -16.15 -13.98
CA GLU A 378 20.05 -14.75 -13.73
C GLU A 378 18.67 -14.46 -14.31
N PHE A 379 17.82 -13.72 -13.59
CA PHE A 379 16.48 -13.35 -14.06
C PHE A 379 16.41 -11.85 -14.37
N ASP A 380 16.39 -11.52 -15.67
CA ASP A 380 16.33 -10.15 -16.16
C ASP A 380 14.88 -9.76 -16.49
N GLY A 381 14.20 -9.11 -15.55
CA GLY A 381 12.82 -8.64 -15.76
C GLY A 381 12.72 -7.37 -16.63
N TRP A 382 11.71 -7.27 -17.49
CA TRP A 382 11.49 -6.11 -18.38
C TRP A 382 11.47 -4.76 -17.63
N LYS A 383 10.80 -4.66 -16.48
CA LYS A 383 10.67 -3.38 -15.73
C LYS A 383 12.02 -2.80 -15.30
N THR A 384 13.04 -3.64 -15.15
CA THR A 384 14.37 -3.26 -14.68
C THR A 384 15.39 -3.09 -15.81
N HIS A 385 15.08 -3.54 -17.04
CA HIS A 385 16.00 -3.57 -18.19
C HIS A 385 15.38 -3.08 -19.52
N GLY A 386 14.10 -2.67 -19.55
CA GLY A 386 13.42 -2.20 -20.76
C GLY A 386 13.86 -0.78 -21.19
N PRO A 387 13.54 -0.37 -22.43
CA PRO A 387 14.00 0.86 -23.06
C PRO A 387 13.50 2.16 -22.40
N THR A 388 12.50 2.09 -21.51
CA THR A 388 12.01 3.21 -20.68
C THR A 388 12.53 3.17 -19.23
N GLY A 389 13.37 2.18 -18.89
CA GLY A 389 14.05 2.10 -17.61
C GLY A 389 15.06 3.23 -17.45
N TRP A 390 15.25 3.73 -16.22
CA TRP A 390 16.11 4.89 -15.92
C TRP A 390 17.59 4.71 -16.33
N ARG A 391 18.04 3.51 -16.74
CA ARG A 391 19.37 3.20 -17.32
C ARG A 391 19.28 1.93 -18.18
N ASP A 392 19.79 1.97 -19.42
CA ASP A 392 20.15 0.75 -20.14
C ASP A 392 21.27 0.03 -19.35
N ARG A 393 21.00 -1.19 -18.90
CA ARG A 393 21.93 -2.01 -18.11
C ARG A 393 22.62 -3.11 -18.90
N SER A 394 22.35 -3.21 -20.20
CA SER A 394 22.88 -4.27 -21.07
C SER A 394 24.40 -4.34 -21.07
N GLU A 395 25.10 -3.19 -21.01
CA GLU A 395 26.56 -3.11 -20.89
C GLU A 395 27.06 -3.75 -19.58
N SER A 396 26.47 -3.37 -18.44
CA SER A 396 26.85 -3.88 -17.12
C SER A 396 26.56 -5.37 -16.99
N ASP A 397 25.45 -5.79 -17.56
CA ASP A 397 25.02 -7.19 -17.65
C ASP A 397 26.00 -8.04 -18.46
N ARG A 398 26.43 -7.58 -19.65
CA ARG A 398 27.47 -8.24 -20.46
C ARG A 398 28.78 -8.37 -19.68
N ILE A 399 29.19 -7.31 -18.99
CA ILE A 399 30.40 -7.34 -18.15
C ILE A 399 30.26 -8.35 -17.01
N LYS A 400 29.08 -8.41 -16.35
CA LYS A 400 28.80 -9.38 -15.29
C LYS A 400 28.89 -10.81 -15.83
N THR A 401 28.21 -11.08 -16.95
CA THR A 401 28.23 -12.39 -17.61
C THR A 401 29.65 -12.79 -17.97
N GLN A 402 30.43 -11.92 -18.61
CA GLN A 402 31.82 -12.22 -18.98
C GLN A 402 32.65 -12.59 -17.76
N ARG A 403 32.57 -11.82 -16.67
CA ARG A 403 33.35 -12.09 -15.46
C ARG A 403 32.97 -13.40 -14.77
N LEU A 404 31.70 -13.80 -14.82
CA LEU A 404 31.25 -15.09 -14.31
C LEU A 404 31.77 -16.23 -15.20
N THR A 405 31.69 -16.07 -16.53
CA THR A 405 32.24 -17.04 -17.49
C THR A 405 33.75 -17.19 -17.35
N ASP A 406 34.50 -16.10 -17.14
CA ASP A 406 35.94 -16.13 -16.90
C ASP A 406 36.31 -16.89 -15.60
N ALA A 407 35.37 -16.97 -14.65
CA ALA A 407 35.51 -17.76 -13.42
C ALA A 407 35.05 -19.22 -13.58
N GLY A 408 34.70 -19.65 -14.80
CA GLY A 408 34.29 -21.02 -15.12
C GLY A 408 32.80 -21.29 -14.92
N GLU A 409 31.98 -20.27 -14.64
CA GLU A 409 30.53 -20.46 -14.50
C GLU A 409 29.84 -20.48 -15.86
N THR A 410 28.93 -21.44 -16.05
CA THR A 410 27.96 -21.42 -17.14
C THR A 410 26.77 -20.54 -16.76
N VAL A 411 26.63 -19.40 -17.43
CA VAL A 411 25.59 -18.41 -17.12
C VAL A 411 24.43 -18.56 -18.09
N ILE A 412 23.23 -18.84 -17.58
CA ILE A 412 21.96 -18.80 -18.31
C ILE A 412 21.18 -17.57 -17.84
N ARG A 413 21.00 -16.57 -18.69
CA ARG A 413 20.11 -15.44 -18.37
C ARG A 413 18.71 -15.68 -18.91
N VAL A 414 17.72 -15.53 -18.04
CA VAL A 414 16.30 -15.52 -18.38
C VAL A 414 15.91 -14.09 -18.75
N ARG A 415 15.68 -13.85 -20.04
CA ARG A 415 15.42 -12.53 -20.64
C ARG A 415 13.93 -12.35 -20.86
N GLU A 416 13.26 -11.62 -19.96
CA GLU A 416 11.80 -11.40 -20.05
C GLU A 416 11.45 -10.29 -21.03
N ASP A 417 10.94 -10.64 -22.22
CA ASP A 417 10.65 -9.71 -23.33
C ASP A 417 11.86 -8.81 -23.68
N LEU A 418 13.08 -9.34 -23.53
CA LEU A 418 14.34 -8.64 -23.79
C LEU A 418 15.18 -9.42 -24.80
N ASP A 419 16.00 -8.70 -25.55
CA ASP A 419 16.96 -9.31 -26.46
C ASP A 419 18.01 -10.13 -25.67
N PRO A 420 18.44 -11.28 -26.21
CA PRO A 420 19.53 -12.06 -25.62
C PRO A 420 20.86 -11.30 -25.74
N ILE A 421 21.71 -11.45 -24.73
CA ILE A 421 23.06 -10.85 -24.69
C ILE A 421 24.17 -11.88 -24.62
N GLY A 422 23.86 -13.10 -24.16
CA GLY A 422 24.76 -14.23 -24.07
C GLY A 422 24.30 -15.41 -24.93
N LYS A 423 25.24 -16.29 -25.30
CA LYS A 423 24.97 -17.49 -26.10
C LYS A 423 24.05 -18.51 -25.44
N HIS A 424 23.92 -18.47 -24.11
CA HIS A 424 23.14 -19.44 -23.33
C HIS A 424 21.80 -18.91 -22.87
N ASP A 425 21.49 -17.65 -23.15
CA ASP A 425 20.28 -16.96 -22.71
C ASP A 425 19.02 -17.63 -23.24
N VAL A 426 17.94 -17.51 -22.46
CA VAL A 426 16.60 -17.93 -22.84
C VAL A 426 15.67 -16.74 -22.81
N VAL A 427 14.95 -16.51 -23.92
CA VAL A 427 13.97 -15.42 -24.02
C VAL A 427 12.59 -15.96 -23.63
N VAL A 428 11.92 -15.27 -22.72
CA VAL A 428 10.61 -15.65 -22.19
C VAL A 428 9.65 -14.47 -22.23
N GLY A 429 8.35 -14.72 -22.32
CA GLY A 429 7.35 -13.66 -22.32
C GLY A 429 6.94 -13.24 -20.90
N ALA A 430 6.64 -11.96 -20.66
CA ALA A 430 6.29 -11.46 -19.32
C ALA A 430 5.01 -12.06 -18.71
N GLY A 431 4.15 -12.67 -19.54
CA GLY A 431 2.95 -13.40 -19.11
C GLY A 431 3.16 -14.90 -18.89
N TRP A 432 4.38 -15.43 -19.04
CA TRP A 432 4.64 -16.86 -18.84
C TRP A 432 4.56 -17.24 -17.36
N SER A 433 4.02 -18.43 -17.06
CA SER A 433 4.05 -18.99 -15.72
C SER A 433 5.46 -19.38 -15.31
N ALA A 434 5.71 -19.49 -14.00
CA ALA A 434 7.02 -19.91 -13.48
C ALA A 434 7.42 -21.29 -14.01
N TRP A 435 6.46 -22.22 -14.09
CA TRP A 435 6.62 -23.53 -14.72
C TRP A 435 7.16 -23.44 -16.15
N LYS A 436 6.54 -22.60 -17.00
CA LYS A 436 6.93 -22.50 -18.41
C LYS A 436 8.35 -21.93 -18.56
N VAL A 437 8.70 -20.97 -17.71
CA VAL A 437 10.07 -20.42 -17.63
C VAL A 437 11.04 -21.51 -17.15
N ALA A 438 10.72 -22.23 -16.09
CA ALA A 438 11.53 -23.30 -15.53
C ALA A 438 11.79 -24.42 -16.55
N VAL A 439 10.76 -24.91 -17.24
CA VAL A 439 10.92 -25.89 -18.33
C VAL A 439 11.88 -25.39 -19.41
N THR A 440 11.83 -24.10 -19.75
CA THR A 440 12.73 -23.51 -20.76
C THR A 440 14.18 -23.50 -20.28
N VAL A 441 14.42 -23.13 -19.02
CA VAL A 441 15.75 -23.15 -18.39
C VAL A 441 16.27 -24.58 -18.25
N LEU A 442 15.46 -25.51 -17.76
CA LEU A 442 15.83 -26.92 -17.58
C LEU A 442 16.17 -27.60 -18.91
N LYS A 443 15.39 -27.35 -19.97
CA LYS A 443 15.73 -27.81 -21.32
C LYS A 443 17.03 -27.21 -21.82
N ARG A 444 17.33 -25.95 -21.48
CA ARG A 444 18.61 -25.33 -21.82
C ARG A 444 19.77 -26.00 -21.08
N ILE A 445 19.60 -26.32 -19.81
CA ILE A 445 20.59 -27.05 -18.99
C ILE A 445 20.85 -28.44 -19.58
N GLU A 446 19.80 -29.17 -19.98
CA GLU A 446 19.90 -30.47 -20.65
C GLU A 446 20.65 -30.38 -21.99
N GLN A 447 20.30 -29.39 -22.84
CA GLN A 447 20.96 -29.17 -24.13
C GLN A 447 22.45 -28.84 -24.01
N LEU A 448 22.84 -28.19 -22.92
CA LEU A 448 24.24 -27.86 -22.64
C LEU A 448 25.00 -29.03 -22.00
N GLY A 449 24.31 -30.14 -21.68
CA GLY A 449 24.92 -31.32 -21.08
C GLY A 449 25.43 -31.11 -19.66
N LEU A 450 24.91 -30.10 -18.94
CA LEU A 450 25.42 -29.75 -17.60
C LEU A 450 24.97 -30.73 -16.52
N HIS A 451 23.73 -31.22 -16.61
CA HIS A 451 23.16 -32.14 -15.64
C HIS A 451 22.12 -33.05 -16.30
N PRO A 452 22.13 -34.37 -16.03
CA PRO A 452 21.02 -35.23 -16.42
C PRO A 452 19.76 -34.83 -15.64
N LEU A 453 18.64 -34.63 -16.32
CA LEU A 453 17.38 -34.19 -15.69
C LEU A 453 16.32 -35.29 -15.77
N PRO A 454 16.47 -36.40 -15.02
CA PRO A 454 15.47 -37.45 -14.99
C PRO A 454 14.13 -36.87 -14.52
N GLY A 455 13.06 -37.17 -15.24
CA GLY A 455 11.72 -36.66 -14.94
C GLY A 455 11.37 -35.31 -15.59
N LEU A 456 12.28 -34.65 -16.31
CA LEU A 456 11.96 -33.39 -17.03
C LEU A 456 10.80 -33.57 -18.02
N ALA A 457 10.69 -34.73 -18.67
CA ALA A 457 9.57 -35.05 -19.55
C ALA A 457 8.23 -35.09 -18.79
N ALA A 458 8.20 -35.71 -17.61
CA ALA A 458 7.00 -35.77 -16.76
C ALA A 458 6.63 -34.38 -16.22
N TYR A 459 7.61 -33.60 -15.76
CA TYR A 459 7.40 -32.22 -15.32
C TYR A 459 6.93 -31.29 -16.46
N THR A 460 7.43 -31.50 -17.69
CA THR A 460 6.94 -30.79 -18.87
C THR A 460 5.51 -31.23 -19.25
N ALA A 461 5.12 -32.46 -18.98
CA ALA A 461 3.75 -32.92 -19.23
C ALA A 461 2.75 -32.38 -18.19
N LEU A 462 3.21 -32.00 -16.99
CA LEU A 462 2.38 -31.46 -15.91
C LEU A 462 1.60 -30.20 -16.32
N GLY A 463 2.20 -29.32 -17.12
CA GLY A 463 1.55 -28.12 -17.66
C GLY A 463 1.25 -27.01 -16.64
N THR A 464 1.65 -27.17 -15.37
CA THR A 464 1.39 -26.24 -14.27
C THR A 464 2.55 -26.23 -13.26
N GLU A 465 2.62 -25.18 -12.45
CA GLU A 465 3.61 -25.03 -11.37
C GLU A 465 3.55 -26.17 -10.35
N ALA A 466 4.71 -26.77 -10.03
CA ALA A 466 4.84 -27.81 -9.02
C ALA A 466 5.25 -27.27 -7.64
N ALA A 467 5.82 -26.07 -7.57
CA ALA A 467 6.43 -25.48 -6.38
C ALA A 467 5.78 -24.13 -5.98
N SER A 468 4.52 -23.90 -6.39
CA SER A 468 3.78 -22.68 -6.03
C SER A 468 3.56 -22.54 -4.51
N ALA A 469 3.44 -23.65 -3.78
CA ALA A 469 3.29 -23.65 -2.32
C ALA A 469 4.58 -23.18 -1.62
N ASP A 470 5.74 -23.68 -2.03
CA ASP A 470 7.03 -23.24 -1.48
C ASP A 470 7.32 -21.78 -1.81
N THR A 471 7.01 -21.36 -3.04
CA THR A 471 7.10 -19.95 -3.46
C THR A 471 6.23 -19.05 -2.58
N GLU A 472 4.99 -19.45 -2.31
CA GLU A 472 4.09 -18.72 -1.43
C GLU A 472 4.65 -18.63 -0.01
N LYS A 473 5.11 -19.75 0.54
CA LYS A 473 5.71 -19.83 1.87
C LYS A 473 6.93 -18.91 2.02
N ALA A 474 7.84 -18.90 1.04
CA ALA A 474 9.02 -18.04 1.03
C ALA A 474 8.65 -16.55 0.97
N LEU A 475 7.69 -16.17 0.11
CA LEU A 475 7.27 -14.78 -0.04
C LEU A 475 6.51 -14.22 1.17
N LEU A 476 5.91 -15.09 1.98
CA LEU A 476 5.15 -14.69 3.16
C LEU A 476 6.01 -14.48 4.40
N GLY A 477 7.32 -14.74 4.33
CA GLY A 477 8.28 -14.32 5.35
C GLY A 477 9.09 -15.44 5.99
N GLU A 478 9.14 -16.64 5.40
CA GLU A 478 10.15 -17.61 5.83
C GLU A 478 11.56 -17.07 5.58
N ARG A 479 12.43 -17.30 6.57
CA ARG A 479 13.81 -16.78 6.60
C ARG A 479 14.67 -17.50 5.57
N TYR A 480 14.65 -17.06 4.31
CA TYR A 480 15.75 -17.38 3.41
C TYR A 480 16.95 -16.51 3.77
N GLN A 481 18.00 -17.11 4.34
CA GLN A 481 19.25 -16.43 4.65
C GLN A 481 20.29 -16.75 3.57
N PRO A 482 20.60 -15.80 2.66
CA PRO A 482 21.56 -16.07 1.61
C PRO A 482 22.96 -16.28 2.17
N ARG A 483 23.72 -17.17 1.53
CA ARG A 483 25.11 -17.43 1.87
C ARG A 483 25.90 -16.12 1.86
N LYS A 484 26.62 -15.86 2.96
CA LYS A 484 27.48 -14.68 3.08
C LYS A 484 28.75 -14.89 2.26
N PHE A 485 29.28 -13.82 1.69
CA PHE A 485 30.63 -13.87 1.13
C PHE A 485 31.61 -14.35 2.21
N PRO A 486 32.49 -15.31 1.89
CA PRO A 486 33.57 -15.71 2.77
C PRO A 486 34.31 -14.46 3.27
N LYS A 487 34.49 -14.35 4.59
CA LYS A 487 35.32 -13.28 5.13
C LYS A 487 36.75 -13.54 4.65
N PRO A 488 37.44 -12.54 4.06
CA PRO A 488 38.85 -12.71 3.75
C PRO A 488 39.57 -13.07 5.05
N GLU A 489 40.51 -14.02 4.98
CA GLU A 489 41.44 -14.24 6.08
C GLU A 489 42.03 -12.90 6.48
N LYS A 490 41.92 -12.55 7.77
CA LYS A 490 42.59 -11.37 8.28
C LYS A 490 44.08 -11.63 8.14
N ALA A 491 44.70 -11.06 7.09
CA ALA A 491 46.14 -10.91 7.06
C ALA A 491 46.56 -10.34 8.42
N ALA A 492 47.49 -11.01 9.10
CA ALA A 492 47.99 -10.56 10.38
C ALA A 492 48.34 -9.08 10.24
N ALA A 493 47.69 -8.23 11.05
CA ALA A 493 47.90 -6.80 10.97
C ALA A 493 49.36 -6.53 11.35
N GLY A 494 50.23 -6.45 10.35
CA GLY A 494 51.59 -6.00 10.56
C GLY A 494 51.55 -4.64 11.28
N PRO A 495 52.47 -4.37 12.22
CA PRO A 495 52.48 -3.09 12.92
C PRO A 495 52.55 -1.97 11.88
N ARG A 496 51.48 -1.18 11.79
CA ARG A 496 51.38 -0.08 10.84
C ARG A 496 52.49 0.92 11.18
N LYS A 497 53.52 1.04 10.33
CA LYS A 497 54.56 2.07 10.50
C LYS A 497 53.88 3.43 10.61
N LEU A 498 54.05 4.10 11.76
CA LEU A 498 53.49 5.42 11.99
C LEU A 498 54.30 6.44 11.20
N LYS A 499 53.63 7.29 10.42
CA LYS A 499 54.27 8.33 9.61
C LYS A 499 54.85 9.41 10.52
N GLU A 500 56.13 9.73 10.37
CA GLU A 500 56.76 10.83 11.08
C GLU A 500 56.28 12.18 10.56
N SER A 501 56.19 13.17 11.44
CA SER A 501 55.88 14.55 11.07
C SER A 501 56.78 15.49 11.87
N PRO A 502 57.38 16.51 11.22
CA PRO A 502 58.23 17.47 11.91
C PRO A 502 57.39 18.32 12.89
N PRO A 503 58.02 18.87 13.94
CA PRO A 503 57.42 19.92 14.76
C PRO A 503 57.03 21.15 13.92
N HIS A 504 56.08 21.94 14.41
CA HIS A 504 55.82 23.27 13.86
C HIS A 504 57.10 24.13 13.89
N PRO A 505 57.33 25.03 12.92
CA PRO A 505 58.52 25.88 12.88
C PRO A 505 58.82 26.62 14.19
N ASP A 506 57.78 27.15 14.85
CA ASP A 506 57.90 27.88 16.13
C ASP A 506 58.02 26.96 17.38
N SER A 507 58.14 25.65 17.20
CA SER A 507 58.24 24.71 18.31
C SER A 507 59.66 24.65 18.84
N TRP A 508 59.82 24.73 20.17
CA TRP A 508 61.09 24.50 20.86
C TRP A 508 61.32 23.00 21.15
N LEU A 509 60.47 22.12 20.61
CA LEU A 509 60.52 20.68 20.83
C LEU A 509 61.16 19.98 19.64
N THR A 510 62.32 19.36 19.85
CA THR A 510 63.01 18.52 18.86
C THR A 510 62.63 17.05 19.06
N PRO A 511 62.24 16.30 18.03
CA PRO A 511 61.82 14.91 18.19
C PRO A 511 62.94 14.01 18.71
N VAL A 512 62.60 13.06 19.58
CA VAL A 512 63.50 12.03 20.11
C VAL A 512 62.92 10.66 19.75
N GLY A 513 63.57 9.97 18.82
CA GLY A 513 63.15 8.65 18.34
C GLY A 513 61.91 8.67 17.41
N PRO A 514 61.48 7.50 16.91
CA PRO A 514 60.30 7.37 16.05
C PRO A 514 58.99 7.48 16.85
N PRO A 515 57.87 7.84 16.20
CA PRO A 515 56.56 7.84 16.84
C PRO A 515 56.07 6.42 17.19
N TYR A 516 55.34 6.30 18.29
CA TYR A 516 54.78 5.06 18.81
C TYR A 516 53.27 5.18 19.05
N ALA A 517 52.59 4.03 19.12
CA ALA A 517 51.13 3.99 19.28
C ALA A 517 50.73 4.47 20.69
N ASN A 518 49.63 5.23 20.77
CA ASN A 518 49.06 5.61 22.05
C ASN A 518 48.47 4.37 22.77
N PRO A 519 48.99 3.95 23.94
CA PRO A 519 48.50 2.75 24.63
C PRO A 519 47.07 2.91 25.15
N LYS A 520 46.61 4.14 25.38
CA LYS A 520 45.32 4.45 26.03
C LYS A 520 44.20 4.83 25.05
N LYS A 521 44.50 5.11 23.77
CA LYS A 521 43.49 5.49 22.76
C LYS A 521 43.83 4.88 21.39
N ARG A 522 42.83 4.32 20.71
CA ARG A 522 42.96 3.74 19.34
C ARG A 522 43.39 4.73 18.24
N ALA A 523 43.48 6.03 18.52
CA ALA A 523 43.84 7.06 17.55
C ALA A 523 44.92 8.03 18.08
N GLY A 524 45.99 8.18 17.30
CA GLY A 524 47.06 9.17 17.52
C GLY A 524 48.45 8.54 17.71
N ALA A 525 49.44 9.06 16.98
CA ALA A 525 50.85 8.73 17.17
C ALA A 525 51.45 9.61 18.28
N LEU A 526 52.01 8.98 19.31
CA LEU A 526 52.80 9.65 20.34
C LEU A 526 54.27 9.70 19.91
N ARG A 527 55.00 10.68 20.40
CA ARG A 527 56.44 10.81 20.17
C ARG A 527 57.04 11.57 21.34
N ASP A 528 58.28 11.24 21.67
CA ASP A 528 59.03 11.96 22.70
C ASP A 528 59.76 13.14 22.06
N TYR A 529 59.95 14.20 22.82
CA TYR A 529 60.59 15.43 22.36
C TYR A 529 61.55 15.96 23.41
N ARG A 530 62.67 16.53 22.97
CA ARG A 530 63.58 17.30 23.79
C ARG A 530 63.32 18.78 23.57
N CYS A 531 63.01 19.49 24.64
CA CYS A 531 62.83 20.93 24.59
C CYS A 531 64.19 21.64 24.52
N ARG A 532 64.23 22.87 23.96
CA ARG A 532 65.43 23.72 23.92
C ARG A 532 66.15 23.85 25.27
N CYS A 533 65.40 23.90 26.37
CA CYS A 533 65.94 23.94 27.73
C CYS A 533 66.46 22.59 28.26
N GLY A 534 66.65 21.60 27.38
CA GLY A 534 67.18 20.26 27.70
C GLY A 534 66.13 19.28 28.24
N ASN A 535 65.00 19.77 28.74
CA ASN A 535 63.96 18.94 29.36
C ASN A 535 63.31 17.96 28.36
N LEU A 536 63.17 16.71 28.76
CA LEU A 536 62.52 15.66 27.97
C LEU A 536 61.01 15.65 28.23
N VAL A 537 60.23 15.65 27.16
CA VAL A 537 58.76 15.56 27.19
C VAL A 537 58.37 14.28 26.49
N THR A 538 57.81 13.33 27.22
CA THR A 538 57.44 12.02 26.69
C THR A 538 55.96 11.93 26.40
N GLY A 539 55.58 11.07 25.45
CA GLY A 539 54.19 10.73 25.19
C GLY A 539 53.35 11.86 24.60
N VAL A 540 53.97 12.80 23.86
CA VAL A 540 53.27 13.94 23.25
C VAL A 540 52.69 13.52 21.91
N ARG A 541 51.47 13.96 21.58
CA ARG A 541 50.89 13.66 20.27
C ARG A 541 51.65 14.40 19.17
N GLN A 542 52.24 13.66 18.23
CA GLN A 542 52.99 14.24 17.11
C GLN A 542 52.15 15.25 16.31
N ALA A 543 50.86 14.96 16.11
CA ALA A 543 49.95 15.84 15.38
C ALA A 543 49.65 17.18 16.10
N GLU A 544 49.87 17.26 17.41
CA GLU A 544 49.71 18.51 18.16
C GLU A 544 50.98 19.34 18.03
N VAL A 545 52.16 18.74 18.18
CA VAL A 545 53.45 19.43 18.02
C VAL A 545 53.63 19.95 16.59
N ALA A 546 53.19 19.21 15.58
CA ALA A 546 53.15 19.66 14.19
C ALA A 546 52.21 20.86 13.96
N ARG A 547 51.19 21.05 14.82
CA ARG A 547 50.28 22.21 14.82
C ARG A 547 50.74 23.33 15.76
N GLY A 548 51.91 23.20 16.39
CA GLY A 548 52.49 24.22 17.25
C GLY A 548 52.04 24.17 18.70
N VAL A 549 51.46 23.06 19.17
CA VAL A 549 51.01 22.92 20.56
C VAL A 549 51.45 21.56 21.14
N PRO A 550 52.12 21.48 22.29
CA PRO A 550 52.75 22.59 22.99
C PRO A 550 53.99 23.10 22.23
N LYS A 551 54.29 24.41 22.32
CA LYS A 551 55.54 24.97 21.78
C LYS A 551 56.77 24.59 22.61
N SER A 552 56.62 24.18 23.87
CA SER A 552 57.73 23.88 24.78
C SER A 552 57.35 22.84 25.84
N CYS A 553 58.26 22.50 26.77
CA CYS A 553 58.04 21.50 27.82
C CYS A 553 57.11 21.92 28.99
N GLY A 554 56.40 23.04 28.87
CA GLY A 554 55.55 23.57 29.95
C GLY A 554 56.33 24.33 31.04
N ARG A 555 57.54 23.88 31.45
CA ARG A 555 58.42 24.70 32.31
C ARG A 555 58.92 25.95 31.59
N CYS A 556 59.30 25.77 30.33
CA CYS A 556 59.80 26.84 29.48
C CYS A 556 58.64 27.70 28.91
N ALA A 557 57.38 27.32 29.19
CA ALA A 557 56.20 28.17 28.93
C ALA A 557 55.98 29.23 30.02
N GLY A 558 56.56 29.05 31.22
CA GLY A 558 56.36 29.94 32.37
C GLY A 558 57.07 31.28 32.30
N ALA A 559 58.01 31.47 31.36
CA ALA A 559 58.77 32.72 31.22
C ALA A 559 58.13 33.75 30.28
N ASP A 560 57.18 33.35 29.41
CA ASP A 560 56.60 34.22 28.37
C ASP A 560 55.07 34.08 28.20
N SER A 561 54.34 33.60 29.22
CA SER A 561 52.87 33.47 29.09
C SER A 561 52.07 33.85 30.34
N ARG A 562 52.19 35.11 30.77
CA ARG A 562 51.00 35.84 31.25
C ARG A 562 50.49 36.69 30.10
N SER A 563 49.17 36.61 29.89
CA SER A 563 48.36 37.28 28.87
C SER A 563 48.69 37.02 27.39
N ILE A 564 48.22 35.88 26.87
CA ILE A 564 47.48 35.97 25.60
C ILE A 564 46.02 35.95 26.01
N GLU A 565 45.43 37.14 26.12
CA GLU A 565 43.98 37.27 26.09
C GLU A 565 43.50 36.53 24.84
N ARG A 566 42.72 35.45 25.04
CA ARG A 566 41.93 34.94 23.92
C ARG A 566 41.00 36.08 23.57
N GLU A 567 41.25 36.72 22.43
CA GLU A 567 40.40 37.77 21.88
C GLU A 567 38.95 37.24 21.90
N ARG A 568 38.23 37.68 22.92
CA ARG A 568 36.89 37.22 23.22
C ARG A 568 36.05 37.93 22.18
N THR A 569 35.80 37.28 21.03
CA THR A 569 34.86 37.81 20.02
C THR A 569 33.69 38.42 20.77
N ASP A 570 33.56 39.74 20.66
CA ASP A 570 32.85 40.53 21.65
C ASP A 570 31.43 39.97 21.77
N ARG A 571 31.08 39.50 22.96
CA ARG A 571 29.80 38.82 23.21
C ARG A 571 28.66 39.78 22.88
N GLU A 572 28.90 41.07 23.08
CA GLU A 572 27.98 42.14 22.74
C GLU A 572 27.82 42.29 21.22
N LEU A 573 28.92 42.34 20.47
CA LEU A 573 28.91 42.41 19.00
C LEU A 573 28.19 41.19 18.38
N THR A 574 28.45 39.99 18.90
CA THR A 574 27.78 38.77 18.42
C THR A 574 26.27 38.79 18.74
N GLN A 575 25.87 39.33 19.90
CA GLN A 575 24.45 39.48 20.25
C GLN A 575 23.77 40.58 19.42
N ALA A 576 24.46 41.68 19.12
CA ALA A 576 23.97 42.75 18.27
C ALA A 576 23.75 42.28 16.84
N ALA A 577 24.71 41.57 16.25
CA ALA A 577 24.57 40.95 14.93
C ALA A 577 23.39 39.97 14.85
N ARG A 578 23.09 39.25 15.94
CA ARG A 578 21.93 38.33 16.03
C ARG A 578 20.60 39.04 16.14
N ARG A 579 20.55 40.26 16.71
CA ARG A 579 19.33 41.08 16.73
C ARG A 579 19.09 41.66 15.34
N TRP A 580 20.13 42.28 14.77
CA TRP A 580 20.12 42.80 13.41
C TRP A 580 19.68 41.74 12.38
N ALA A 581 20.27 40.55 12.40
CA ALA A 581 19.90 39.48 11.47
C ALA A 581 18.40 39.12 11.55
N ARG A 582 17.82 39.10 12.76
CA ARG A 582 16.39 38.84 12.96
C ARG A 582 15.51 39.98 12.45
N GLU A 583 15.93 41.22 12.64
CA GLU A 583 15.22 42.41 12.12
C GLU A 583 15.24 42.46 10.59
N GLN A 584 16.31 41.98 9.95
CA GLN A 584 16.44 41.87 8.50
C GLN A 584 15.78 40.59 7.92
N GLY A 585 15.17 39.73 8.75
CA GLY A 585 14.54 38.48 8.31
C GLY A 585 15.51 37.34 7.97
N ILE A 586 16.76 37.40 8.43
CA ILE A 586 17.81 36.39 8.19
C ILE A 586 17.76 35.31 9.28
N GLU A 587 17.59 34.06 8.88
CA GLU A 587 17.54 32.92 9.81
C GLU A 587 18.92 32.63 10.43
N VAL A 588 19.03 32.73 11.76
CA VAL A 588 20.26 32.43 12.51
C VAL A 588 19.98 31.52 13.71
N LYS A 589 20.90 30.60 14.00
CA LYS A 589 20.81 29.69 15.17
C LYS A 589 20.67 30.50 16.47
N THR A 590 20.03 29.98 17.52
CA THR A 590 19.85 30.72 18.79
C THR A 590 21.11 30.83 19.64
N ASN A 591 22.00 29.82 19.58
CA ASN A 591 23.24 29.74 20.36
C ASN A 591 24.44 29.30 19.49
N GLY A 592 25.66 29.51 19.97
CA GLY A 592 26.91 29.09 19.31
C GLY A 592 27.61 30.18 18.50
N ALA A 593 28.56 29.81 17.65
CA ALA A 593 29.23 30.75 16.75
C ALA A 593 28.25 31.23 15.66
N LEU A 594 28.18 32.54 15.43
CA LEU A 594 27.40 33.12 14.33
C LEU A 594 28.13 32.88 13.01
N ASP A 595 27.37 32.75 11.92
CA ASP A 595 27.94 32.62 10.59
C ASP A 595 28.81 33.85 10.24
N ALA A 596 29.95 33.61 9.60
CA ALA A 596 30.95 34.64 9.32
C ALA A 596 30.44 35.68 8.33
N GLN A 597 29.64 35.27 7.35
CA GLN A 597 29.04 36.16 6.36
C GLN A 597 28.04 37.10 7.04
N VAL A 598 27.21 36.58 7.94
CA VAL A 598 26.24 37.39 8.71
C VAL A 598 26.97 38.40 9.59
N LEU A 599 28.03 37.98 10.27
CA LEU A 599 28.80 38.85 11.15
C LEU A 599 29.52 39.98 10.39
N ALA A 600 30.14 39.67 9.24
CA ALA A 600 30.77 40.65 8.36
C ALA A 600 29.74 41.63 7.76
N SER A 601 28.56 41.11 7.38
CA SER A 601 27.48 41.94 6.82
C SER A 601 26.94 42.93 7.86
N TYR A 602 26.76 42.48 9.11
CA TYR A 602 26.41 43.36 10.21
C TYR A 602 27.43 44.48 10.44
N GLN A 603 28.73 44.19 10.33
CA GLN A 603 29.78 45.21 10.49
C GLN A 603 29.69 46.30 9.41
N LEU A 604 29.41 45.93 8.16
CA LEU A 604 29.19 46.90 7.09
C LEU A 604 27.91 47.72 7.30
N ASP A 605 26.81 47.07 7.69
CA ASP A 605 25.54 47.75 7.97
C ASP A 605 25.66 48.75 9.14
N ALA A 606 26.29 48.33 10.25
CA ALA A 606 26.56 49.18 11.41
C ALA A 606 27.50 50.35 11.07
N ALA A 607 28.41 50.16 10.11
CA ALA A 607 29.24 51.21 9.57
C ALA A 607 28.56 52.03 8.46
N GLY A 608 27.28 51.80 8.15
CA GLY A 608 26.48 52.51 7.14
C GLY A 608 26.87 52.23 5.69
N LEU A 609 27.55 51.11 5.42
CA LEU A 609 28.06 50.68 4.10
C LEU A 609 27.09 49.69 3.42
N THR A 610 25.80 50.03 3.41
CA THR A 610 24.72 49.15 2.94
C THR A 610 24.77 48.88 1.42
N THR A 611 25.49 49.71 0.65
CA THR A 611 25.73 49.52 -0.79
C THR A 611 26.55 48.27 -1.11
N HIS A 612 27.28 47.72 -0.13
CA HIS A 612 28.06 46.49 -0.27
C HIS A 612 27.25 45.23 0.04
N LEU A 613 25.99 45.38 0.46
CA LEU A 613 25.08 44.28 0.77
C LEU A 613 24.15 43.98 -0.41
N GLY A 614 23.86 42.69 -0.60
CA GLY A 614 22.91 42.22 -1.60
C GLY A 614 21.44 42.45 -1.21
N PRO A 615 20.50 42.03 -2.07
CA PRO A 615 19.06 42.12 -1.78
C PRO A 615 18.64 41.30 -0.55
N ASP A 616 19.42 40.28 -0.18
CA ASP A 616 19.28 39.44 1.01
C ASP A 616 19.92 40.06 2.27
N LYS A 617 20.40 41.31 2.19
CA LYS A 617 21.09 42.05 3.25
C LYS A 617 22.41 41.39 3.70
N LEU A 618 22.94 40.47 2.91
CA LEU A 618 24.24 39.83 3.14
C LEU A 618 25.25 40.27 2.09
N ILE A 619 26.54 40.25 2.44
CA ILE A 619 27.62 40.47 1.47
C ILE A 619 27.57 39.35 0.42
N PRO A 620 27.48 39.66 -0.89
CA PRO A 620 27.41 38.63 -1.92
C PRO A 620 28.68 37.77 -1.96
N GLN A 621 28.52 36.44 -1.90
CA GLN A 621 29.65 35.50 -1.83
C GLN A 621 30.62 35.63 -3.01
N ALA A 622 30.11 35.93 -4.21
CA ALA A 622 30.95 36.10 -5.40
C ALA A 622 31.94 37.27 -5.26
N VAL A 623 31.55 38.33 -4.55
CA VAL A 623 32.39 39.53 -4.34
C VAL A 623 33.58 39.19 -3.44
N VAL A 624 33.33 38.50 -2.32
CA VAL A 624 34.39 38.11 -1.38
C VAL A 624 35.30 37.04 -1.97
N LYS A 625 34.78 36.15 -2.83
CA LYS A 625 35.62 35.21 -3.59
C LYS A 625 36.55 35.93 -4.56
N LYS A 626 36.02 36.89 -5.33
CA LYS A 626 36.81 37.68 -6.27
C LYS A 626 37.92 38.44 -5.54
N TRP A 627 37.56 39.12 -4.45
CA TRP A 627 38.51 39.82 -3.60
C TRP A 627 39.59 38.89 -3.02
N ALA A 628 39.21 37.72 -2.52
CA ALA A 628 40.16 36.75 -1.99
C ALA A 628 41.16 36.27 -3.06
N VAL A 629 40.71 36.05 -4.30
CA VAL A 629 41.58 35.70 -5.44
C VAL A 629 42.53 36.84 -5.79
N GLU A 630 42.04 38.09 -5.83
CA GLU A 630 42.85 39.28 -6.11
C GLU A 630 43.93 39.51 -5.04
N GLN A 631 43.65 39.17 -3.79
CA GLN A 631 44.59 39.25 -2.66
C GLN A 631 45.46 37.99 -2.48
N LEU A 632 45.36 37.02 -3.40
CA LEU A 632 46.08 35.73 -3.34
C LEU A 632 45.81 34.93 -2.05
N ILE A 633 44.60 35.06 -1.47
CA ILE A 633 44.17 34.36 -0.27
C ILE A 633 43.57 33.00 -0.62
N GLY A 634 44.10 31.92 -0.04
CA GLY A 634 43.62 30.55 -0.29
C GLY A 634 42.21 30.27 0.25
N LEU A 635 41.36 29.65 -0.57
CA LEU A 635 40.05 29.13 -0.16
C LEU A 635 40.16 27.71 0.45
N ASN A 636 39.19 27.33 1.27
CA ASN A 636 39.09 25.96 1.81
C ASN A 636 38.54 24.97 0.75
N ALA A 637 38.60 23.67 1.05
CA ALA A 637 38.06 22.60 0.19
C ALA A 637 36.64 22.90 -0.31
N ARG A 638 36.41 22.68 -1.62
CA ARG A 638 35.17 23.03 -2.35
C ARG A 638 34.90 24.54 -2.42
N ASP A 639 35.96 25.34 -2.56
CA ASP A 639 35.90 26.80 -2.73
C ASP A 639 35.11 27.52 -1.62
N ARG A 640 35.25 27.04 -0.39
CA ARG A 640 34.60 27.65 0.78
C ARG A 640 35.46 28.80 1.32
N ILE A 641 34.85 29.97 1.49
CA ILE A 641 35.52 31.15 2.05
C ILE A 641 35.79 30.93 3.55
N PRO A 642 37.05 31.01 4.03
CA PRO A 642 37.35 30.91 5.45
C PRO A 642 36.70 32.04 6.25
N ARG A 643 36.38 31.78 7.53
CA ARG A 643 35.74 32.77 8.43
C ARG A 643 36.51 34.10 8.48
N GLN A 644 37.83 34.04 8.58
CA GLN A 644 38.66 35.23 8.72
C GLN A 644 38.58 36.11 7.48
N VAL A 645 38.54 35.51 6.29
CA VAL A 645 38.46 36.22 5.00
C VAL A 645 37.18 37.07 4.88
N TRP A 646 36.06 36.60 5.42
CA TRP A 646 34.84 37.41 5.50
C TRP A 646 35.00 38.65 6.37
N LEU A 647 35.68 38.50 7.52
CA LEU A 647 35.87 39.59 8.47
C LEU A 647 36.93 40.58 8.00
N ASP A 648 38.01 40.10 7.39
CA ASP A 648 39.06 40.94 6.81
C ASP A 648 38.50 41.80 5.69
N TYR A 649 37.66 41.22 4.82
CA TYR A 649 36.96 41.97 3.77
C TYR A 649 36.12 43.11 4.33
N ALA A 650 35.31 42.83 5.37
CA ALA A 650 34.49 43.85 6.01
C ALA A 650 35.36 44.90 6.73
N ALA A 651 36.39 44.49 7.46
CA ALA A 651 37.29 45.38 8.19
C ALA A 651 38.02 46.36 7.27
N ILE A 652 38.45 45.91 6.08
CA ILE A 652 39.09 46.79 5.08
C ILE A 652 38.11 47.85 4.59
N LEU A 653 36.87 47.47 4.25
CA LEU A 653 35.87 48.42 3.77
C LEU A 653 35.45 49.43 4.86
N VAL A 654 35.33 48.97 6.12
CA VAL A 654 35.07 49.86 7.26
C VAL A 654 36.25 50.81 7.47
N GLY A 655 37.50 50.31 7.39
CA GLY A 655 38.71 51.10 7.54
C GLY A 655 38.90 52.15 6.44
N GLN A 656 38.52 51.84 5.19
CA GLN A 656 38.55 52.79 4.07
C GLN A 656 37.60 53.98 4.25
N ARG A 657 36.57 53.87 5.09
CA ARG A 657 35.64 54.97 5.41
C ARG A 657 36.20 55.93 6.47
N THR A 658 37.19 55.50 7.24
CA THR A 658 37.77 56.29 8.35
C THR A 658 38.99 57.13 7.98
N ASP A 659 39.51 57.02 6.75
CA ASP A 659 40.55 57.90 6.21
C ASP A 659 39.94 59.01 5.32
N PRO A 660 39.95 60.29 5.73
CA PRO A 660 39.47 61.40 4.91
C PRO A 660 40.45 61.85 3.81
N ALA A 661 41.45 61.05 3.46
CA ALA A 661 42.58 61.47 2.62
C ALA A 661 42.87 60.50 1.47
N SER A 662 41.92 60.34 0.54
CA SER A 662 42.22 60.04 -0.87
C SER A 662 41.01 60.43 -1.73
N GLY A 663 40.97 61.71 -2.10
CA GLY A 663 40.16 62.18 -3.23
C GLY A 663 40.87 61.95 -4.55
#